data_AF-A0ABD6PQV8-F1
#
_entry.id   AF-A0ABD6PQV8-F1
#
_cell.length_a   1.000
_cell.length_b   1.000
_cell.length_c   1.000
_cell.angle_alpha   90.00
_cell.angle_beta   90.00
_cell.angle_gamma   90.00
#
_symmetry.space_group_name_H-M   'P 1'
#
loop_
_entity.id
_entity.type
_entity.pdbx_description
1 polymer ?
#
loop_
_entity_poly.entity_id
_entity_poly.type
_entity_poly.pdbx_seq_one_letter_code
_entity_poly.pdbx_strand_id
1 'polypeptide(L)'
;MTTEAKTAPLPTILFNKVAYTNGDDVILNISNATDKITSVTVSHLGTEIQKLDHLNSTSVKLSSDIFSPNSGYVVKVETVDNTGNHTSKTLGLSVEDDWTIFPRYGVVAGSNDNSAERNNAMTNDQLEGYQNNIDQLAQMHINNYFFYDVYDTTSNPFPNVNSFKQEWATWAVDNGQPNPPQIDTLLIKNLVNKIHEKGGSAMLYNMLNAASNDELDNPAIKEILNNVKLYNAQEHSNFGKAGAETKTSVQQFVDPADKSWQNYIVNTMIKALKTGGFDGWQADTMGDNLVYKIQNGQKTENFRMSDGYDDLSAAAAEKLHDYGQTYMINDISTGRADVLSTTGMDVPYSEIWPRDFKDTAGNTHYENHNYAELKRLVGRLYDYNHVSPIIAAYTRKGTHPEDNSSELNPDNELLVDAVIGASGGYHMTVAALNNLPDKNAHGFGILQDPYYPAQTLKTNETLAKSEFNYQQFITAYEELLRGEGLVELKDSHASIVASDGYDMTSTSGEGGKVYTWTKATADGGRVVQLINLAGLDKDTNWNSSNHHTLKLDNPKVRIPFDMEISAEQAEQAIVQLASPDSDDISMHTLESSVIYENGKPVALEVTVPSLDVWDMLYVSNLGQASVSQTFADGKTTFNGTHADDHIKGTESEDIIYGNRGNDEIHGGSGNDKLSGGTGDDVINGDAGSDILYGGGGNDHLNGGLDNDTLYGGSGNDTMLGEAGNDILHGGAGNDTLFGGLGDDILHGEAGNDTYVFNRGEGHDTIFDHHSTNANQFGAGISLSDLSLETVNEKDGTTWNITIRGENNHNDLITIDHQYADIHTDVQGQKIPSVSEFRFDEGTFNIDQLMHILG
;
A
#
# COMPACT_ATOMS: atom_id res chain seq x y z
N MET A 1 -28.97 39.51 -18.61
CA MET A 1 -29.19 38.07 -18.37
C MET A 1 -28.57 37.32 -19.53
N THR A 2 -27.26 37.11 -19.44
CA THR A 2 -26.54 36.16 -20.27
C THR A 2 -26.80 34.79 -19.67
N THR A 3 -27.47 33.92 -20.42
CA THR A 3 -27.61 32.51 -20.08
C THR A 3 -26.24 31.87 -20.18
N GLU A 4 -25.61 31.58 -19.05
CA GLU A 4 -24.49 30.64 -18.99
C GLU A 4 -24.97 29.33 -19.60
N ALA A 5 -24.25 28.89 -20.64
CA ALA A 5 -24.44 27.56 -21.18
C ALA A 5 -24.07 26.57 -20.08
N LYS A 6 -25.06 25.83 -19.56
CA LYS A 6 -24.80 24.65 -18.75
C LYS A 6 -23.99 23.69 -19.62
N THR A 7 -22.71 23.55 -19.33
CA THR A 7 -21.88 22.47 -19.84
C THR A 7 -22.57 21.15 -19.48
N ALA A 8 -22.69 20.24 -20.45
CA ALA A 8 -23.17 18.89 -20.18
C ALA A 8 -22.26 18.25 -19.11
N PRO A 9 -22.78 17.44 -18.18
CA PRO A 9 -21.93 16.76 -17.20
C PRO A 9 -20.95 15.85 -17.95
N LEU A 10 -19.69 15.83 -17.52
CA LEU A 10 -18.67 14.89 -18.01
C LEU A 10 -19.09 13.44 -17.73
N PRO A 11 -18.65 12.44 -18.53
CA PRO A 11 -18.94 11.04 -18.26
C PRO A 11 -18.50 10.63 -16.86
N THR A 12 -19.37 9.92 -16.15
CA THR A 12 -19.01 9.25 -14.89
C THR A 12 -18.35 7.93 -15.26
N ILE A 13 -17.03 7.87 -15.10
CA ILE A 13 -16.21 6.67 -15.34
C ILE A 13 -16.02 6.01 -13.98
N LEU A 14 -16.31 4.71 -13.91
CA LEU A 14 -16.27 3.93 -12.69
C LEU A 14 -15.41 2.68 -12.91
N PHE A 15 -14.35 2.57 -12.11
CA PHE A 15 -13.66 1.29 -11.91
C PHE A 15 -14.52 0.38 -11.03
N ASN A 16 -14.50 -0.92 -11.33
CA ASN A 16 -15.18 -1.91 -10.49
C ASN A 16 -14.41 -2.21 -9.20
N LYS A 17 -13.08 -2.10 -9.22
CA LYS A 17 -12.18 -2.26 -8.07
C LYS A 17 -11.37 -0.98 -7.81
N VAL A 18 -10.82 -0.86 -6.61
CA VAL A 18 -9.93 0.23 -6.17
C VAL A 18 -8.50 0.05 -6.70
N ALA A 19 -8.11 -1.21 -6.84
CA ALA A 19 -6.85 -1.71 -7.37
C ALA A 19 -7.11 -3.08 -8.03
N TYR A 20 -6.22 -3.48 -8.91
CA TYR A 20 -6.30 -4.76 -9.63
C TYR A 20 -5.02 -5.53 -9.35
N THR A 21 -5.13 -6.84 -9.10
CA THR A 21 -3.95 -7.69 -8.97
C THR A 21 -3.34 -7.94 -10.34
N ASN A 22 -2.08 -8.35 -10.40
CA ASN A 22 -1.51 -8.77 -11.69
C ASN A 22 -2.37 -9.88 -12.32
N GLY A 23 -2.55 -9.85 -13.64
CA GLY A 23 -3.43 -10.79 -14.35
C GLY A 23 -4.93 -10.46 -14.34
N ASP A 24 -5.41 -9.52 -13.50
CA ASP A 24 -6.81 -9.08 -13.51
C ASP A 24 -7.13 -8.20 -14.73
N ASP A 25 -8.20 -8.53 -15.44
CA ASP A 25 -8.76 -7.62 -16.43
C ASP A 25 -9.39 -6.39 -15.78
N VAL A 26 -9.05 -5.20 -16.28
CA VAL A 26 -9.64 -3.95 -15.79
C VAL A 26 -10.97 -3.69 -16.50
N ILE A 27 -12.03 -3.51 -15.70
CA ILE A 27 -13.37 -3.21 -16.22
C ILE A 27 -13.74 -1.76 -15.88
N LEU A 28 -13.84 -0.93 -16.92
CA LEU A 28 -14.33 0.44 -16.82
C LEU A 28 -15.79 0.53 -17.23
N ASN A 29 -16.61 1.06 -16.34
CA ASN A 29 -18.00 1.38 -16.62
C ASN A 29 -18.14 2.89 -16.81
N ILE A 30 -18.43 3.30 -18.03
CA ILE A 30 -18.53 4.69 -18.45
C ILE A 30 -20.01 5.01 -18.61
N SER A 31 -20.53 5.88 -17.76
CA SER A 31 -21.93 6.30 -17.78
C SER A 31 -22.07 7.79 -18.10
N ASN A 32 -22.80 8.09 -19.18
CA ASN A 32 -23.59 9.32 -19.29
C ASN A 32 -24.66 9.26 -20.39
N ALA A 33 -25.74 10.02 -20.19
CA ALA A 33 -27.03 9.87 -20.88
C ALA A 33 -27.12 10.43 -22.32
N THR A 34 -26.03 10.93 -22.92
CA THR A 34 -26.07 11.55 -24.28
C THR A 34 -24.81 11.42 -25.14
N ASP A 35 -23.63 11.21 -24.56
CA ASP A 35 -22.36 11.42 -25.26
C ASP A 35 -21.78 10.10 -25.77
N LYS A 36 -21.15 10.13 -26.95
CA LYS A 36 -20.51 8.98 -27.57
C LYS A 36 -19.06 8.89 -27.12
N ILE A 37 -18.64 7.74 -26.60
CA ILE A 37 -17.23 7.46 -26.30
C ILE A 37 -16.47 7.34 -27.62
N THR A 38 -15.43 8.15 -27.79
CA THR A 38 -14.59 8.13 -28.99
C THR A 38 -13.40 7.21 -28.82
N SER A 39 -12.75 7.26 -27.67
CA SER A 39 -11.54 6.48 -27.36
C SER A 39 -11.37 6.27 -25.85
N VAL A 40 -10.69 5.19 -25.50
CA VAL A 40 -10.06 4.98 -24.19
C VAL A 40 -8.58 4.73 -24.44
N THR A 41 -7.73 5.52 -23.78
CA THR A 41 -6.27 5.45 -23.92
C THR A 41 -5.67 5.13 -22.55
N VAL A 42 -4.78 4.15 -22.50
CA VAL A 42 -4.02 3.77 -21.31
C VAL A 42 -2.58 4.18 -21.53
N SER A 43 -2.01 4.90 -20.57
CA SER A 43 -0.61 5.30 -20.57
C SER A 43 0.07 4.82 -19.31
N HIS A 44 1.28 4.27 -19.48
CA HIS A 44 2.21 4.01 -18.38
C HIS A 44 3.21 5.16 -18.37
N LEU A 45 3.25 5.91 -17.27
CA LEU A 45 3.90 7.21 -17.19
C LEU A 45 3.50 8.13 -18.37
N GLY A 46 4.48 8.61 -19.14
CA GLY A 46 4.25 9.43 -20.33
C GLY A 46 4.11 8.67 -21.65
N THR A 47 4.01 7.34 -21.63
CA THR A 47 3.95 6.50 -22.84
C THR A 47 2.57 5.88 -23.02
N GLU A 48 1.94 6.12 -24.16
CA GLU A 48 0.71 5.41 -24.55
C GLU A 48 1.01 3.93 -24.82
N ILE A 49 0.40 3.03 -24.04
CA ILE A 49 0.60 1.57 -24.16
C ILE A 49 -0.59 0.89 -24.86
N GLN A 50 -1.79 1.48 -24.77
CA GLN A 50 -2.97 0.97 -25.47
C GLN A 50 -3.94 2.10 -25.81
N LYS A 51 -4.57 1.99 -26.98
CA LYS A 51 -5.69 2.84 -27.38
C LYS A 51 -6.80 2.03 -28.02
N LEU A 52 -8.01 2.19 -27.48
CA LEU A 52 -9.23 1.55 -27.96
C LEU A 52 -10.15 2.61 -28.56
N ASP A 53 -10.27 2.61 -29.90
CA ASP A 53 -11.13 3.54 -30.64
C ASP A 53 -12.51 2.94 -30.96
N HIS A 54 -13.48 3.81 -31.25
CA HIS A 54 -14.80 3.45 -31.79
C HIS A 54 -15.62 2.51 -30.89
N LEU A 55 -15.59 2.79 -29.59
CA LEU A 55 -16.31 2.01 -28.58
C LEU A 55 -17.84 2.15 -28.75
N ASN A 56 -18.52 1.02 -28.83
CA ASN A 56 -19.99 0.93 -28.93
C ASN A 56 -20.64 0.47 -27.61
N SER A 57 -19.82 0.20 -26.59
CA SER A 57 -20.23 -0.26 -25.27
C SER A 57 -19.86 0.79 -24.22
N THR A 58 -20.72 0.93 -23.21
CA THR A 58 -20.45 1.71 -22.01
C THR A 58 -19.60 0.96 -20.99
N SER A 59 -19.39 -0.35 -21.19
CA SER A 59 -18.45 -1.16 -20.42
C SER A 59 -17.26 -1.52 -21.31
N VAL A 60 -16.06 -1.14 -20.88
CA VAL A 60 -14.80 -1.33 -21.58
C VAL A 60 -13.93 -2.26 -20.75
N LYS A 61 -13.40 -3.29 -21.40
CA LYS A 61 -12.45 -4.23 -20.80
C LYS A 61 -11.06 -3.90 -21.33
N LEU A 62 -10.10 -3.70 -20.43
CA LEU A 62 -8.67 -3.62 -20.76
C LEU A 62 -8.04 -4.96 -20.38
N SER A 63 -7.31 -5.58 -21.30
CA SER A 63 -6.63 -6.87 -21.07
C SER A 63 -5.59 -6.71 -19.98
N SER A 64 -5.43 -7.71 -19.12
CA SER A 64 -4.36 -7.73 -18.12
C SER A 64 -2.95 -7.68 -18.74
N ASP A 65 -2.77 -8.27 -19.92
CA ASP A 65 -1.47 -8.39 -20.64
C ASP A 65 -0.72 -7.07 -20.90
N ILE A 66 -1.33 -5.90 -20.70
CA ILE A 66 -0.69 -4.59 -20.91
C ILE A 66 -0.14 -3.98 -19.62
N PHE A 67 -0.46 -4.55 -18.46
CA PHE A 67 -0.10 -4.01 -17.16
C PHE A 67 1.03 -4.82 -16.55
N SER A 68 2.07 -4.12 -16.09
CA SER A 68 3.05 -4.63 -15.15
C SER A 68 2.52 -4.57 -13.71
N PRO A 69 2.91 -5.52 -12.85
CA PRO A 69 2.58 -5.50 -11.43
C PRO A 69 3.17 -4.26 -10.74
N ASN A 70 2.57 -3.87 -9.63
CA ASN A 70 3.02 -2.81 -8.73
C ASN A 70 3.35 -1.50 -9.48
N SER A 71 2.45 -1.10 -10.38
CA SER A 71 2.61 0.03 -11.29
C SER A 71 1.34 0.88 -11.38
N GLY A 72 1.55 2.18 -11.60
CA GLY A 72 0.50 3.18 -11.78
C GLY A 72 0.29 3.56 -13.25
N TYR A 73 -0.97 3.83 -13.63
CA TYR A 73 -1.34 4.17 -15.01
C TYR A 73 -2.28 5.36 -15.08
N VAL A 74 -2.27 6.04 -16.22
CA VAL A 74 -3.28 7.05 -16.57
C VAL A 74 -4.24 6.44 -17.59
N VAL A 75 -5.54 6.46 -17.26
CA VAL A 75 -6.61 6.16 -18.21
C VAL A 75 -7.28 7.44 -18.65
N LYS A 76 -7.18 7.74 -19.95
CA LYS A 76 -7.84 8.88 -20.60
C LYS A 76 -9.04 8.41 -21.41
N VAL A 77 -10.22 8.91 -21.07
CA VAL A 77 -11.45 8.66 -21.81
C VAL A 77 -11.85 9.92 -22.55
N GLU A 78 -12.03 9.81 -23.86
CA GLU A 78 -12.51 10.91 -24.69
C GLU A 78 -13.96 10.64 -25.14
N THR A 79 -14.77 11.69 -25.09
CA THR A 79 -16.18 11.66 -25.48
C THR A 79 -16.52 12.79 -26.44
N VAL A 80 -17.54 12.59 -27.25
CA VAL A 80 -18.15 13.61 -28.10
C VAL A 80 -19.63 13.74 -27.79
N ASP A 81 -20.08 14.96 -27.52
CA ASP A 81 -21.49 15.24 -27.27
C ASP A 81 -22.32 15.27 -28.57
N ASN A 82 -23.66 15.32 -28.44
CA ASN A 82 -24.57 15.37 -29.59
C ASN A 82 -24.44 16.62 -30.47
N THR A 83 -23.67 17.62 -30.05
CA THR A 83 -23.37 18.85 -30.80
C THR A 83 -22.01 18.82 -31.48
N GLY A 84 -21.22 17.76 -31.24
CA GLY A 84 -19.88 17.57 -31.79
C GLY A 84 -18.75 18.15 -30.93
N ASN A 85 -19.02 18.57 -29.69
CA ASN A 85 -17.95 19.02 -28.80
C ASN A 85 -17.22 17.82 -28.19
N HIS A 86 -15.89 17.87 -28.22
CA HIS A 86 -15.03 16.86 -27.63
C HIS A 86 -14.67 17.25 -26.19
N THR A 87 -14.71 16.27 -25.29
CA THR A 87 -14.29 16.38 -23.89
C THR A 87 -13.45 15.17 -23.53
N SER A 88 -12.56 15.32 -22.55
CA SER A 88 -11.78 14.21 -22.00
C SER A 88 -11.78 14.23 -20.49
N LYS A 89 -11.62 13.06 -19.88
CA LYS A 89 -11.36 12.90 -18.45
C LYS A 89 -10.23 11.90 -18.26
N THR A 90 -9.31 12.20 -17.36
CA THR A 90 -8.23 11.31 -16.95
C THR A 90 -8.45 10.79 -15.55
N LEU A 91 -8.05 9.55 -15.32
CA LEU A 91 -8.12 8.88 -14.04
C LEU A 91 -6.82 8.10 -13.82
N GLY A 92 -6.47 7.92 -12.56
CA GLY A 92 -5.46 6.96 -12.15
C GLY A 92 -5.99 5.53 -12.29
N LEU A 93 -5.06 4.59 -12.28
CA LEU A 93 -5.32 3.16 -12.20
C LEU A 93 -4.09 2.55 -11.53
N SER A 94 -4.31 1.69 -10.56
CA SER A 94 -3.24 0.95 -9.88
C SER A 94 -3.40 -0.53 -10.17
N VAL A 95 -2.30 -1.15 -10.57
CA VAL A 95 -2.14 -2.60 -10.60
C VAL A 95 -1.11 -2.95 -9.55
N GLU A 96 -1.54 -3.61 -8.49
CA GLU A 96 -0.76 -3.89 -7.28
C GLU A 96 -1.17 -5.26 -6.73
N ASP A 97 -0.20 -6.05 -6.31
CA ASP A 97 -0.46 -7.40 -5.81
C ASP A 97 -0.93 -7.36 -4.35
N ASP A 98 -0.47 -6.35 -3.60
CA ASP A 98 -0.83 -6.11 -2.22
C ASP A 98 -0.95 -4.60 -1.94
N TRP A 99 -1.98 -4.22 -1.18
CA TRP A 99 -2.26 -2.81 -0.86
C TRP A 99 -1.17 -2.15 0.00
N THR A 100 -0.37 -2.93 0.72
CA THR A 100 0.71 -2.45 1.61
C THR A 100 1.88 -1.86 0.84
N ILE A 101 2.01 -2.18 -0.46
CA ILE A 101 3.03 -1.61 -1.36
C ILE A 101 2.72 -0.13 -1.60
N PHE A 102 1.46 0.17 -1.95
CA PHE A 102 0.98 1.52 -2.21
C PHE A 102 -0.27 1.84 -1.37
N PRO A 103 -0.12 2.03 -0.05
CA PRO A 103 -1.26 2.27 0.81
C PRO A 103 -1.96 3.58 0.44
N ARG A 104 -3.28 3.52 0.34
CA ARG A 104 -4.20 4.65 0.14
C ARG A 104 -5.31 4.52 1.17
N TYR A 105 -5.05 5.06 2.37
CA TYR A 105 -5.83 4.80 3.58
C TYR A 105 -6.95 5.84 3.79
N GLY A 106 -8.20 5.39 3.85
CA GLY A 106 -9.36 6.21 4.19
C GLY A 106 -9.93 5.85 5.56
N VAL A 107 -10.80 6.69 6.10
CA VAL A 107 -11.46 6.45 7.40
C VAL A 107 -12.92 6.07 7.23
N VAL A 108 -13.41 5.14 8.04
CA VAL A 108 -14.84 4.90 8.29
C VAL A 108 -15.10 5.16 9.76
N ALA A 109 -15.97 6.12 10.08
CA ALA A 109 -16.28 6.49 11.46
C ALA A 109 -17.72 6.95 11.62
N GLY A 110 -18.14 7.13 12.88
CA GLY A 110 -19.46 7.64 13.24
C GLY A 110 -19.81 9.00 12.61
N SER A 111 -21.12 9.27 12.50
CA SER A 111 -21.64 10.47 11.84
C SER A 111 -22.12 11.52 12.84
N ASN A 112 -21.66 12.76 12.68
CA ASN A 112 -22.08 13.92 13.50
C ASN A 112 -23.34 14.61 12.92
N ASP A 113 -24.31 13.84 12.43
CA ASP A 113 -25.57 14.38 11.89
C ASP A 113 -26.48 14.92 13.03
N ASN A 114 -27.09 16.08 12.77
CA ASN A 114 -27.66 17.08 13.69
C ASN A 114 -28.90 16.62 14.50
N SER A 115 -29.13 15.32 14.69
CA SER A 115 -30.09 14.88 15.70
C SER A 115 -29.38 14.75 17.05
N ALA A 116 -29.87 15.47 18.04
CA ALA A 116 -29.44 15.33 19.45
C ALA A 116 -29.62 13.89 20.00
N GLU A 117 -30.17 12.96 19.21
CA GLU A 117 -30.42 11.57 19.58
C GLU A 117 -29.37 10.58 19.05
N ARG A 118 -28.55 10.93 18.03
CA ARG A 118 -27.65 9.98 17.35
C ARG A 118 -26.18 10.03 17.78
N ASN A 119 -25.64 11.16 18.23
CA ASN A 119 -24.33 11.26 18.91
C ASN A 119 -23.21 10.35 18.34
N ASN A 120 -22.86 10.49 17.06
CA ASN A 120 -21.83 9.69 16.37
C ASN A 120 -22.11 8.18 16.27
N ALA A 121 -23.37 7.76 16.45
CA ALA A 121 -23.80 6.39 16.23
C ALA A 121 -23.64 5.93 14.77
N MET A 122 -23.53 4.62 14.61
CA MET A 122 -23.54 3.91 13.34
C MET A 122 -24.69 2.89 13.37
N THR A 123 -25.84 3.25 12.82
CA THR A 123 -27.08 2.47 12.85
C THR A 123 -27.51 2.00 11.45
N ASN A 124 -28.21 0.87 11.37
CA ASN A 124 -28.55 0.21 10.09
C ASN A 124 -29.26 1.09 9.05
N ASP A 125 -29.98 2.13 9.46
CA ASP A 125 -30.65 3.08 8.56
C ASP A 125 -29.67 4.04 7.84
N GLN A 126 -28.41 4.07 8.23
CA GLN A 126 -27.33 4.84 7.60
C GLN A 126 -26.57 4.06 6.52
N LEU A 127 -26.92 2.79 6.28
CA LEU A 127 -26.18 1.90 5.37
C LEU A 127 -25.99 2.51 3.97
N GLU A 128 -27.05 3.02 3.37
CA GLU A 128 -26.99 3.61 2.02
C GLU A 128 -26.05 4.83 1.97
N GLY A 129 -26.05 5.67 3.01
CA GLY A 129 -25.18 6.84 3.07
C GLY A 129 -23.71 6.46 3.17
N TYR A 130 -23.36 5.50 4.03
CA TYR A 130 -21.99 4.98 4.12
C TYR A 130 -21.56 4.26 2.83
N GLN A 131 -22.42 3.43 2.23
CA GLN A 131 -22.09 2.73 0.97
C GLN A 131 -21.80 3.72 -0.15
N ASN A 132 -22.57 4.80 -0.25
CA ASN A 132 -22.31 5.87 -1.21
C ASN A 132 -20.97 6.57 -0.97
N ASN A 133 -20.58 6.78 0.30
CA ASN A 133 -19.28 7.36 0.65
C ASN A 133 -18.15 6.41 0.29
N ILE A 134 -18.27 5.12 0.64
CA ILE A 134 -17.29 4.09 0.28
C ILE A 134 -17.15 4.00 -1.24
N ASP A 135 -18.24 4.07 -2.00
CA ASP A 135 -18.17 4.07 -3.47
C ASP A 135 -17.38 5.28 -4.01
N GLN A 136 -17.47 6.46 -3.38
CA GLN A 136 -16.69 7.64 -3.77
C GLN A 136 -15.21 7.51 -3.42
N LEU A 137 -14.91 7.03 -2.21
CA LEU A 137 -13.54 6.74 -1.79
C LEU A 137 -12.91 5.66 -2.70
N ALA A 138 -13.69 4.65 -3.08
CA ALA A 138 -13.25 3.64 -4.04
C ALA A 138 -12.91 4.24 -5.42
N GLN A 139 -13.63 5.27 -5.87
CA GLN A 139 -13.26 6.01 -7.09
C GLN A 139 -12.00 6.86 -6.93
N MET A 140 -11.55 7.13 -5.71
CA MET A 140 -10.26 7.73 -5.40
C MET A 140 -9.17 6.68 -5.16
N HIS A 141 -9.43 5.42 -5.46
CA HIS A 141 -8.49 4.30 -5.25
C HIS A 141 -8.11 4.07 -3.79
N ILE A 142 -8.95 4.46 -2.83
CA ILE A 142 -8.76 4.09 -1.42
C ILE A 142 -8.85 2.58 -1.29
N ASN A 143 -7.70 1.92 -1.06
CA ASN A 143 -7.56 0.46 -1.02
C ASN A 143 -7.58 -0.11 0.40
N ASN A 144 -7.64 0.75 1.41
CA ASN A 144 -7.51 0.38 2.80
C ASN A 144 -8.36 1.33 3.66
N TYR A 145 -9.03 0.84 4.71
CA TYR A 145 -10.01 1.59 5.48
C TYR A 145 -9.86 1.43 6.99
N PHE A 146 -9.59 2.53 7.68
CA PHE A 146 -9.51 2.64 9.14
C PHE A 146 -10.92 2.72 9.72
N PHE A 147 -11.39 1.67 10.40
CA PHE A 147 -12.66 1.70 11.13
C PHE A 147 -12.48 2.28 12.54
N TYR A 148 -12.69 3.60 12.67
CA TYR A 148 -12.42 4.37 13.89
C TYR A 148 -13.60 4.34 14.85
N ASP A 149 -13.31 4.09 16.13
CA ASP A 149 -14.30 4.04 17.21
C ASP A 149 -15.54 3.21 16.84
N VAL A 150 -15.35 2.05 16.20
CA VAL A 150 -16.44 1.08 15.97
C VAL A 150 -16.42 -0.07 16.98
N TYR A 151 -15.56 0.00 17.98
CA TYR A 151 -15.37 -1.03 18.99
C TYR A 151 -16.29 -0.84 20.20
N ASP A 152 -16.66 -1.93 20.87
CA ASP A 152 -17.45 -1.94 22.11
C ASP A 152 -16.55 -1.57 23.30
N THR A 153 -15.58 -2.43 23.60
CA THR A 153 -14.57 -2.20 24.63
C THR A 153 -13.22 -2.71 24.15
N THR A 154 -12.13 -2.26 24.77
CA THR A 154 -10.77 -2.70 24.39
C THR A 154 -10.56 -4.20 24.57
N SER A 155 -11.27 -4.82 25.53
CA SER A 155 -11.18 -6.25 25.87
C SER A 155 -12.15 -7.13 25.11
N ASN A 156 -13.10 -6.53 24.38
CA ASN A 156 -14.06 -7.23 23.53
C ASN A 156 -14.46 -6.32 22.35
N PRO A 157 -13.54 -6.00 21.43
CA PRO A 157 -13.73 -4.89 20.48
C PRO A 157 -14.93 -5.07 19.57
N PHE A 158 -15.20 -6.29 19.10
CA PHE A 158 -16.32 -6.54 18.19
C PHE A 158 -17.13 -7.78 18.61
N PRO A 159 -18.12 -7.61 19.52
CA PRO A 159 -18.93 -8.73 20.01
C PRO A 159 -19.91 -9.28 18.98
N ASN A 160 -20.24 -10.56 19.10
CA ASN A 160 -21.30 -11.20 18.33
C ASN A 160 -22.71 -10.91 18.92
N VAL A 161 -23.12 -9.65 18.86
CA VAL A 161 -24.44 -9.13 19.28
C VAL A 161 -25.02 -8.28 18.15
N ASN A 162 -26.32 -7.97 18.20
CA ASN A 162 -26.95 -7.13 17.15
C ASN A 162 -26.47 -5.67 17.20
N SER A 163 -26.27 -5.14 18.40
CA SER A 163 -25.77 -3.79 18.64
C SER A 163 -25.23 -3.66 20.06
N PHE A 164 -24.40 -2.65 20.29
CA PHE A 164 -23.89 -2.27 21.60
C PHE A 164 -23.80 -0.74 21.72
N LYS A 165 -23.59 -0.26 22.95
CA LYS A 165 -23.37 1.15 23.25
C LYS A 165 -21.95 1.33 23.75
N GLN A 166 -21.30 2.38 23.28
CA GLN A 166 -19.93 2.70 23.68
C GLN A 166 -19.93 3.43 25.03
N GLU A 167 -20.14 2.69 26.11
CA GLU A 167 -20.28 3.23 27.47
C GLU A 167 -19.03 3.98 27.94
N TRP A 168 -17.86 3.69 27.37
CA TRP A 168 -16.60 4.41 27.61
C TRP A 168 -16.61 5.85 27.05
N ALA A 169 -17.48 6.21 26.11
CA ALA A 169 -17.55 7.54 25.49
C ALA A 169 -18.29 8.57 26.37
N THR A 170 -17.93 8.65 27.66
CA THR A 170 -18.64 9.45 28.67
C THR A 170 -18.59 10.96 28.40
N TRP A 171 -17.54 11.43 27.72
CA TRP A 171 -17.36 12.84 27.35
C TRP A 171 -18.45 13.35 26.39
N ALA A 172 -19.10 12.45 25.64
CA ALA A 172 -20.22 12.82 24.81
C ALA A 172 -21.44 13.20 25.69
N VAL A 173 -21.69 12.44 26.75
CA VAL A 173 -22.76 12.69 27.73
C VAL A 173 -22.46 13.94 28.58
N ASP A 174 -21.20 14.13 28.99
CA ASP A 174 -20.78 15.28 29.81
C ASP A 174 -20.91 16.63 29.08
N ASN A 175 -20.91 16.63 27.74
CA ASN A 175 -21.18 17.81 26.90
C ASN A 175 -22.66 18.03 26.57
N GLY A 176 -23.58 17.36 27.28
CA GLY A 176 -25.02 17.55 27.16
C GLY A 176 -25.72 16.66 26.13
N GLN A 177 -25.05 15.62 25.61
CA GLN A 177 -25.70 14.60 24.78
C GLN A 177 -26.48 13.60 25.67
N PRO A 178 -27.65 13.11 25.22
CA PRO A 178 -28.52 12.30 26.07
C PRO A 178 -28.08 10.85 26.25
N ASN A 179 -27.25 10.28 25.36
CA ASN A 179 -26.85 8.86 25.37
C ASN A 179 -25.45 8.64 24.76
N PRO A 180 -24.69 7.60 25.18
CA PRO A 180 -23.50 7.13 24.47
C PRO A 180 -23.79 6.70 23.02
N PRO A 181 -22.81 6.74 22.11
CA PRO A 181 -22.98 6.27 20.73
C PRO A 181 -23.41 4.80 20.67
N GLN A 182 -24.28 4.48 19.71
CA GLN A 182 -24.71 3.10 19.44
C GLN A 182 -24.07 2.61 18.15
N ILE A 183 -23.58 1.36 18.16
CA ILE A 183 -23.03 0.68 16.99
C ILE A 183 -23.87 -0.55 16.68
N ASP A 184 -24.46 -0.60 15.48
CA ASP A 184 -25.14 -1.77 14.95
C ASP A 184 -24.12 -2.65 14.20
N THR A 185 -23.88 -3.88 14.66
CA THR A 185 -22.82 -4.73 14.11
C THR A 185 -23.10 -5.18 12.68
N LEU A 186 -24.38 -5.32 12.30
CA LEU A 186 -24.77 -5.67 10.93
C LEU A 186 -24.43 -4.57 9.93
N LEU A 187 -24.55 -3.29 10.31
CA LEU A 187 -24.08 -2.18 9.48
C LEU A 187 -22.59 -2.33 9.20
N ILE A 188 -21.77 -2.46 10.26
CA ILE A 188 -20.31 -2.56 10.13
C ILE A 188 -19.91 -3.72 9.21
N LYS A 189 -20.49 -4.91 9.40
CA LYS A 189 -20.24 -6.07 8.52
C LYS A 189 -20.62 -5.81 7.06
N ASN A 190 -21.73 -5.11 6.82
CA ASN A 190 -22.12 -4.73 5.45
C ASN A 190 -21.15 -3.72 4.82
N LEU A 191 -20.55 -2.83 5.61
CA LEU A 191 -19.54 -1.88 5.14
C LEU A 191 -18.22 -2.58 4.81
N VAL A 192 -17.78 -3.51 5.68
CA VAL A 192 -16.62 -4.38 5.43
C VAL A 192 -16.81 -5.18 4.13
N ASN A 193 -17.94 -5.87 3.98
CA ASN A 193 -18.24 -6.61 2.74
C ASN A 193 -18.23 -5.71 1.50
N LYS A 194 -18.76 -4.48 1.60
CA LYS A 194 -18.77 -3.51 0.50
C LYS A 194 -17.35 -3.09 0.11
N ILE A 195 -16.44 -2.97 1.07
CA ILE A 195 -15.02 -2.67 0.84
C ILE A 195 -14.34 -3.85 0.14
N HIS A 196 -14.58 -5.09 0.61
CA HIS A 196 -14.07 -6.30 -0.05
C HIS A 196 -14.59 -6.47 -1.48
N GLU A 197 -15.87 -6.19 -1.74
CA GLU A 197 -16.46 -6.19 -3.09
C GLU A 197 -15.74 -5.23 -4.05
N LYS A 198 -15.08 -4.19 -3.51
CA LYS A 198 -14.29 -3.22 -4.26
C LYS A 198 -12.80 -3.56 -4.30
N GLY A 199 -12.36 -4.66 -3.69
CA GLY A 199 -10.95 -5.04 -3.62
C GLY A 199 -10.13 -4.22 -2.61
N GLY A 200 -10.78 -3.61 -1.61
CA GLY A 200 -10.07 -2.94 -0.52
C GLY A 200 -10.05 -3.76 0.78
N SER A 201 -9.26 -3.32 1.75
CA SER A 201 -9.07 -3.94 3.06
C SER A 201 -9.65 -3.09 4.20
N ALA A 202 -10.17 -3.71 5.24
CA ALA A 202 -10.80 -3.10 6.41
C ALA A 202 -10.00 -3.36 7.70
N MET A 203 -9.51 -2.29 8.31
CA MET A 203 -8.69 -2.33 9.52
C MET A 203 -9.50 -1.92 10.75
N LEU A 204 -9.56 -2.78 11.77
CA LEU A 204 -10.24 -2.48 13.02
C LEU A 204 -9.32 -1.70 13.96
N TYR A 205 -9.75 -0.52 14.39
CA TYR A 205 -9.07 0.23 15.43
C TYR A 205 -9.32 -0.35 16.82
N ASN A 206 -8.24 -0.50 17.60
CA ASN A 206 -8.30 -0.74 19.03
C ASN A 206 -6.97 -0.39 19.72
N MET A 207 -7.03 -0.06 21.02
CA MET A 207 -5.84 0.24 21.82
C MET A 207 -4.95 -0.99 22.03
N LEU A 208 -3.63 -0.78 21.97
CA LEU A 208 -2.61 -1.82 22.14
C LEU A 208 -2.40 -2.22 23.61
N ASN A 209 -2.35 -1.25 24.51
CA ASN A 209 -1.93 -1.45 25.91
C ASN A 209 -2.89 -0.85 26.94
N ALA A 210 -4.19 -0.88 26.66
CA ALA A 210 -5.21 -0.35 27.56
C ALA A 210 -6.40 -1.29 27.74
N ALA A 211 -7.01 -1.22 28.91
CA ALA A 211 -8.29 -1.84 29.24
C ALA A 211 -9.32 -0.76 29.59
N SER A 212 -10.56 -0.93 29.14
CA SER A 212 -11.63 0.04 29.35
C SER A 212 -12.03 0.09 30.83
N ASN A 213 -12.26 1.30 31.37
CA ASN A 213 -12.49 1.50 32.80
C ASN A 213 -13.78 0.82 33.31
N ASP A 214 -14.77 0.65 32.45
CA ASP A 214 -16.06 -0.02 32.70
C ASP A 214 -15.94 -1.54 32.78
N GLU A 215 -14.82 -2.12 32.34
CA GLU A 215 -14.57 -3.56 32.38
C GLU A 215 -13.65 -4.02 33.51
N LEU A 216 -13.09 -3.09 34.29
CA LEU A 216 -12.09 -3.41 35.33
C LEU A 216 -12.61 -4.33 36.44
N ASP A 217 -13.94 -4.43 36.60
CA ASP A 217 -14.58 -5.34 37.54
C ASP A 217 -14.96 -6.70 36.95
N ASN A 218 -14.77 -6.92 35.64
CA ASN A 218 -14.90 -8.23 35.02
C ASN A 218 -13.83 -9.18 35.60
N PRO A 219 -14.20 -10.31 36.24
CA PRO A 219 -13.24 -11.20 36.89
C PRO A 219 -12.12 -11.70 35.99
N ALA A 220 -12.42 -11.97 34.70
CA ALA A 220 -11.43 -12.48 33.75
C ALA A 220 -10.36 -11.44 33.42
N ILE A 221 -10.77 -10.17 33.28
CA ILE A 221 -9.88 -9.05 32.97
C ILE A 221 -9.10 -8.64 34.22
N LYS A 222 -9.80 -8.55 35.36
CA LYS A 222 -9.24 -8.11 36.64
C LYS A 222 -8.06 -8.96 37.11
N GLU A 223 -8.10 -10.28 36.87
CA GLU A 223 -7.00 -11.18 37.21
C GLU A 223 -5.72 -10.84 36.42
N ILE A 224 -5.85 -10.62 35.11
CA ILE A 224 -4.75 -10.23 34.24
C ILE A 224 -4.20 -8.86 34.67
N LEU A 225 -5.08 -7.86 34.80
CA LEU A 225 -4.72 -6.48 35.12
C LEU A 225 -3.94 -6.35 36.44
N ASN A 226 -4.27 -7.14 37.47
CA ASN A 226 -3.58 -7.05 38.75
C ASN A 226 -2.07 -7.28 38.67
N ASN A 227 -1.61 -8.04 37.66
CA ASN A 227 -0.19 -8.38 37.50
C ASN A 227 0.56 -7.41 36.56
N VAL A 228 -0.16 -6.70 35.70
CA VAL A 228 0.41 -5.86 34.63
C VAL A 228 0.23 -4.35 34.84
N LYS A 229 -0.27 -3.95 36.02
CA LYS A 229 -0.53 -2.54 36.37
C LYS A 229 0.72 -1.67 36.35
N LEU A 230 0.55 -0.48 35.79
CA LEU A 230 1.53 0.60 35.81
C LEU A 230 1.11 1.73 36.76
N TYR A 231 2.11 2.40 37.32
CA TYR A 231 1.97 3.57 38.16
C TYR A 231 2.83 4.72 37.63
N ASN A 232 2.29 5.93 37.66
CA ASN A 232 2.99 7.12 37.16
C ASN A 232 4.20 7.45 38.06
N ALA A 233 5.40 7.52 37.48
CA ALA A 233 6.59 7.92 38.22
C ALA A 233 6.62 9.43 38.51
N GLN A 234 5.90 10.22 37.72
CA GLN A 234 5.80 11.67 37.79
C GLN A 234 4.40 12.15 37.39
N GLU A 235 4.11 13.43 37.60
CA GLU A 235 2.87 14.04 37.10
C GLU A 235 2.88 14.03 35.56
N HIS A 236 1.74 13.66 34.96
CA HIS A 236 1.57 13.63 33.52
C HIS A 236 0.19 14.15 33.14
N SER A 237 0.10 14.98 32.09
CA SER A 237 -1.15 15.60 31.62
C SER A 237 -2.21 14.56 31.24
N ASN A 238 -1.81 13.54 30.48
CA ASN A 238 -2.72 12.50 29.98
C ASN A 238 -2.96 11.34 30.97
N PHE A 239 -1.96 10.98 31.78
CA PHE A 239 -1.99 9.76 32.61
C PHE A 239 -2.22 10.01 34.11
N GLY A 240 -2.25 11.27 34.54
CA GLY A 240 -2.59 11.67 35.89
C GLY A 240 -1.40 11.87 36.84
N LYS A 241 -1.68 11.76 38.14
CA LYS A 241 -0.77 12.18 39.21
C LYS A 241 0.36 11.19 39.47
N ALA A 242 1.48 11.69 40.00
CA ALA A 242 2.59 10.86 40.44
C ALA A 242 2.14 9.89 41.55
N GLY A 243 2.51 8.62 41.42
CA GLY A 243 2.17 7.54 42.36
C GLY A 243 0.77 6.94 42.20
N ALA A 244 -0.07 7.49 41.33
CA ALA A 244 -1.37 6.90 40.97
C ALA A 244 -1.20 5.83 39.88
N GLU A 245 -2.20 4.95 39.75
CA GLU A 245 -2.31 4.05 38.60
C GLU A 245 -2.33 4.87 37.30
N THR A 246 -1.63 4.38 36.28
CA THR A 246 -1.56 5.02 34.95
C THR A 246 -2.88 4.80 34.22
N LYS A 247 -3.73 5.83 34.16
CA LYS A 247 -5.08 5.75 33.56
C LYS A 247 -5.63 7.11 33.14
N THR A 248 -6.58 7.11 32.20
CA THR A 248 -7.42 8.26 31.86
C THR A 248 -8.81 8.12 32.51
N SER A 249 -9.74 9.02 32.17
CA SER A 249 -11.16 8.88 32.52
C SER A 249 -11.83 7.67 31.87
N VAL A 250 -11.30 7.16 30.76
CA VAL A 250 -11.94 6.09 29.96
C VAL A 250 -11.19 4.75 30.00
N GLN A 251 -9.88 4.73 30.26
CA GLN A 251 -9.07 3.51 30.19
C GLN A 251 -7.92 3.45 31.19
N GLN A 252 -7.54 2.24 31.59
CA GLN A 252 -6.36 1.91 32.41
C GLN A 252 -5.27 1.31 31.53
N PHE A 253 -4.04 1.84 31.63
CA PHE A 253 -2.90 1.36 30.86
C PHE A 253 -2.12 0.29 31.62
N VAL A 254 -1.55 -0.62 30.85
CA VAL A 254 -0.81 -1.77 31.35
C VAL A 254 0.57 -1.87 30.74
N ASP A 255 1.40 -2.71 31.34
CA ASP A 255 2.74 -3.01 30.86
C ASP A 255 2.70 -3.71 29.50
N PRO A 256 3.15 -3.07 28.41
CA PRO A 256 3.09 -3.67 27.09
C PRO A 256 4.07 -4.85 26.92
N ALA A 257 5.16 -4.87 27.68
CA ALA A 257 6.14 -5.96 27.65
C ALA A 257 5.66 -7.26 28.33
N ASP A 258 4.55 -7.25 29.08
CA ASP A 258 4.11 -8.42 29.83
C ASP A 258 3.46 -9.48 28.91
N LYS A 259 4.05 -10.68 28.86
CA LYS A 259 3.59 -11.77 28.00
C LYS A 259 2.14 -12.21 28.26
N SER A 260 1.61 -12.05 29.49
CA SER A 260 0.22 -12.39 29.77
C SER A 260 -0.74 -11.39 29.13
N TRP A 261 -0.38 -10.10 29.12
CA TRP A 261 -1.14 -9.08 28.39
C TRP A 261 -1.03 -9.26 26.89
N GLN A 262 0.19 -9.46 26.36
CA GLN A 262 0.42 -9.67 24.92
C GLN A 262 -0.47 -10.81 24.39
N ASN A 263 -0.41 -11.98 25.02
CA ASN A 263 -1.25 -13.10 24.65
C ASN A 263 -2.75 -12.79 24.76
N TYR A 264 -3.15 -12.03 25.78
CA TYR A 264 -4.55 -11.70 26.00
C TYR A 264 -5.11 -10.77 24.91
N ILE A 265 -4.44 -9.64 24.66
CA ILE A 265 -4.93 -8.61 23.74
C ILE A 265 -4.87 -9.09 22.29
N VAL A 266 -3.80 -9.80 21.90
CA VAL A 266 -3.65 -10.34 20.54
C VAL A 266 -4.74 -11.38 20.25
N ASN A 267 -4.98 -12.33 21.15
CA ASN A 267 -6.08 -13.30 20.97
C ASN A 267 -7.47 -12.64 20.96
N THR A 268 -7.63 -11.57 21.75
CA THR A 268 -8.86 -10.76 21.75
C THR A 268 -9.08 -10.11 20.38
N MET A 269 -8.04 -9.54 19.79
CA MET A 269 -8.10 -8.93 18.46
C MET A 269 -8.37 -9.96 17.37
N ILE A 270 -7.65 -11.08 17.32
CA ILE A 270 -7.89 -12.15 16.32
C ILE A 270 -9.37 -12.57 16.31
N LYS A 271 -9.98 -12.71 17.50
CA LYS A 271 -11.40 -13.04 17.62
C LYS A 271 -12.32 -11.92 17.09
N ALA A 272 -12.03 -10.67 17.43
CA ALA A 272 -12.81 -9.52 16.99
C ALA A 272 -12.74 -9.34 15.47
N LEU A 273 -11.54 -9.44 14.90
CA LEU A 273 -11.29 -9.37 13.46
C LEU A 273 -12.10 -10.43 12.71
N LYS A 274 -12.00 -11.70 13.13
CA LYS A 274 -12.80 -12.81 12.57
C LYS A 274 -14.32 -12.61 12.72
N THR A 275 -14.75 -12.00 13.83
CA THR A 275 -16.18 -11.77 14.09
C THR A 275 -16.76 -10.68 13.19
N GLY A 276 -15.96 -9.65 12.88
CA GLY A 276 -16.34 -8.52 12.04
C GLY A 276 -16.04 -8.70 10.55
N GLY A 277 -15.18 -9.66 10.20
CA GLY A 277 -14.66 -9.83 8.84
C GLY A 277 -13.56 -8.83 8.50
N PHE A 278 -12.87 -8.26 9.49
CA PHE A 278 -11.79 -7.30 9.27
C PHE A 278 -10.50 -8.02 8.84
N ASP A 279 -9.72 -7.35 8.00
CA ASP A 279 -8.48 -7.85 7.42
C ASP A 279 -7.27 -7.59 8.32
N GLY A 280 -7.38 -6.65 9.26
CA GLY A 280 -6.26 -6.37 10.15
C GLY A 280 -6.56 -5.45 11.31
N TRP A 281 -5.55 -5.28 12.17
CA TRP A 281 -5.59 -4.44 13.36
C TRP A 281 -4.85 -3.12 13.11
N GLN A 282 -5.57 -2.02 13.20
CA GLN A 282 -5.00 -0.69 13.40
C GLN A 282 -4.81 -0.46 14.92
N ALA A 283 -3.62 -0.76 15.43
CA ALA A 283 -3.32 -0.57 16.84
C ALA A 283 -2.98 0.88 17.14
N ASP A 284 -3.32 1.30 18.36
CA ASP A 284 -3.01 2.65 18.84
C ASP A 284 -2.43 2.65 20.24
N THR A 285 -1.70 3.71 20.55
CA THR A 285 -1.15 4.01 21.88
C THR A 285 -1.55 5.42 22.28
N MET A 286 -1.30 5.81 23.53
CA MET A 286 -1.55 7.20 23.99
C MET A 286 -0.25 8.02 24.14
N GLY A 287 0.81 7.58 23.45
CA GLY A 287 2.17 8.12 23.57
C GLY A 287 2.97 7.50 24.72
N ASP A 288 4.01 8.20 25.18
CA ASP A 288 4.94 7.70 26.19
C ASP A 288 4.67 8.26 27.60
N ASN A 289 5.10 7.53 28.63
CA ASN A 289 5.06 7.96 30.03
C ASN A 289 6.19 7.33 30.84
N LEU A 290 6.68 8.02 31.87
CA LEU A 290 7.62 7.44 32.83
C LEU A 290 6.83 6.72 33.93
N VAL A 291 7.00 5.41 34.03
CA VAL A 291 6.17 4.52 34.87
C VAL A 291 7.01 3.59 35.74
N TYR A 292 6.37 2.93 36.70
CA TYR A 292 6.93 1.83 37.49
C TYR A 292 5.85 0.80 37.83
N LYS A 293 6.26 -0.41 38.26
CA LYS A 293 5.38 -1.50 38.72
C LYS A 293 5.43 -1.63 40.25
N ILE A 294 4.40 -2.25 40.83
CA ILE A 294 4.44 -2.72 42.21
C ILE A 294 4.47 -4.25 42.20
N GLN A 295 5.60 -4.82 42.62
CA GLN A 295 5.78 -6.26 42.71
C GLN A 295 6.04 -6.65 44.17
N ASN A 296 5.25 -7.60 44.70
CA ASN A 296 5.34 -8.02 46.11
C ASN A 296 5.27 -6.85 47.12
N GLY A 297 4.48 -5.82 46.80
CA GLY A 297 4.34 -4.62 47.62
C GLY A 297 5.52 -3.65 47.56
N GLN A 298 6.50 -3.87 46.68
CA GLN A 298 7.64 -3.00 46.48
C GLN A 298 7.60 -2.34 45.10
N LYS A 299 7.99 -1.06 45.05
CA LYS A 299 8.15 -0.31 43.82
C LYS A 299 9.39 -0.82 43.06
N THR A 300 9.23 -1.07 41.75
CA THR A 300 10.35 -1.37 40.83
C THR A 300 11.10 -0.10 40.41
N GLU A 301 12.19 -0.27 39.66
CA GLU A 301 12.83 0.85 38.96
C GLU A 301 11.86 1.50 37.95
N ASN A 302 12.06 2.79 37.70
CA ASN A 302 11.27 3.53 36.70
C ASN A 302 11.76 3.14 35.29
N PHE A 303 10.84 3.06 34.34
CA PHE A 303 11.11 2.80 32.92
C PHE A 303 10.13 3.59 32.04
N ARG A 304 10.40 3.70 30.72
CA ARG A 304 9.45 4.32 29.79
C ARG A 304 8.40 3.29 29.39
N MET A 305 7.14 3.67 29.40
CA MET A 305 6.05 2.79 28.96
C MET A 305 6.26 2.36 27.50
N SER A 306 6.78 3.27 26.67
CA SER A 306 7.13 2.96 25.29
C SER A 306 8.24 1.92 25.12
N ASP A 307 9.06 1.64 26.15
CA ASP A 307 10.16 0.65 26.08
C ASP A 307 9.66 -0.78 25.80
N GLY A 308 8.36 -1.07 25.97
CA GLY A 308 7.78 -2.38 25.64
C GLY A 308 6.82 -2.39 24.46
N TYR A 309 6.72 -1.29 23.69
CA TYR A 309 5.85 -1.25 22.51
C TYR A 309 6.38 -2.15 21.39
N ASP A 310 7.69 -2.21 21.20
CA ASP A 310 8.36 -3.11 20.26
C ASP A 310 8.06 -4.59 20.57
N ASP A 311 8.22 -5.01 21.82
CA ASP A 311 7.96 -6.40 22.25
C ASP A 311 6.51 -6.83 21.98
N LEU A 312 5.55 -5.93 22.23
CA LEU A 312 4.12 -6.21 22.01
C LEU A 312 3.77 -6.13 20.53
N SER A 313 4.37 -5.18 19.81
CA SER A 313 4.14 -4.98 18.38
C SER A 313 4.66 -6.18 17.57
N ALA A 314 5.86 -6.68 17.89
CA ALA A 314 6.40 -7.90 17.31
C ALA A 314 5.54 -9.14 17.62
N ALA A 315 5.07 -9.28 18.86
CA ALA A 315 4.19 -10.39 19.24
C ALA A 315 2.81 -10.32 18.54
N ALA A 316 2.32 -9.12 18.25
CA ALA A 316 1.06 -8.92 17.52
C ALA A 316 1.23 -9.23 16.04
N ALA A 317 2.27 -8.70 15.39
CA ALA A 317 2.60 -8.97 14.00
C ALA A 317 2.72 -10.47 13.72
N GLU A 318 3.63 -11.16 14.42
CA GLU A 318 3.86 -12.61 14.27
C GLU A 318 2.55 -13.40 14.32
N LYS A 319 1.71 -13.13 15.33
CA LYS A 319 0.48 -13.88 15.56
C LYS A 319 -0.66 -13.51 14.61
N LEU A 320 -0.69 -12.30 14.07
CA LEU A 320 -1.72 -11.89 13.10
C LEU A 320 -1.39 -12.43 11.70
N HIS A 321 -0.11 -12.43 11.33
CA HIS A 321 0.38 -13.04 10.09
C HIS A 321 0.11 -14.54 10.02
N ASP A 322 0.19 -15.27 11.14
CA ASP A 322 -0.25 -16.68 11.25
C ASP A 322 -1.72 -16.91 10.80
N TYR A 323 -2.54 -15.84 10.71
CA TYR A 323 -3.92 -15.87 10.27
C TYR A 323 -4.20 -15.07 8.98
N GLY A 324 -3.15 -14.63 8.27
CA GLY A 324 -3.28 -13.78 7.08
C GLY A 324 -3.88 -12.41 7.39
N GLN A 325 -3.65 -11.87 8.59
CA GLN A 325 -4.18 -10.57 9.02
C GLN A 325 -3.07 -9.53 9.08
N THR A 326 -3.36 -8.33 8.56
CA THR A 326 -2.45 -7.18 8.63
C THR A 326 -2.41 -6.61 10.05
N TYR A 327 -1.25 -6.10 10.44
CA TYR A 327 -1.00 -5.38 11.65
C TYR A 327 -0.29 -4.05 11.38
N MET A 328 -0.86 -2.98 11.92
CA MET A 328 -0.24 -1.65 11.97
C MET A 328 -0.31 -1.12 13.40
N ILE A 329 0.62 -0.24 13.77
CA ILE A 329 0.57 0.51 15.03
C ILE A 329 0.92 1.97 14.79
N ASN A 330 0.18 2.84 15.47
CA ASN A 330 0.45 4.26 15.49
C ASN A 330 1.59 4.65 16.44
N ASP A 331 2.63 5.31 15.91
CA ASP A 331 3.56 6.09 16.73
C ASP A 331 2.99 7.49 17.01
N ILE A 332 2.34 7.66 18.17
CA ILE A 332 1.98 8.99 18.68
C ILE A 332 3.16 9.61 19.42
N SER A 333 3.94 10.43 18.73
CA SER A 333 4.90 11.35 19.33
C SER A 333 5.93 10.70 20.26
N THR A 334 6.19 9.39 20.13
CA THR A 334 7.26 8.73 20.89
C THR A 334 8.62 8.98 20.24
N GLY A 335 8.62 9.28 18.93
CA GLY A 335 9.84 9.41 18.12
C GLY A 335 10.49 8.05 17.88
N ARG A 336 9.70 6.98 17.94
CA ARG A 336 10.14 5.58 17.79
C ARG A 336 9.56 4.91 16.55
N ALA A 337 8.95 5.66 15.64
CA ALA A 337 8.39 5.13 14.40
C ALA A 337 9.41 4.28 13.63
N ASP A 338 10.67 4.72 13.56
CA ASP A 338 11.78 3.95 12.96
C ASP A 338 12.02 2.58 13.64
N VAL A 339 11.79 2.46 14.94
CA VAL A 339 11.97 1.19 15.67
C VAL A 339 10.74 0.32 15.52
N LEU A 340 9.55 0.90 15.67
CA LEU A 340 8.29 0.17 15.51
C LEU A 340 8.18 -0.41 14.11
N SER A 341 8.65 0.30 13.10
CA SER A 341 8.59 -0.20 11.73
C SER A 341 9.40 -1.47 11.48
N THR A 342 10.35 -1.79 12.35
CA THR A 342 11.14 -3.03 12.30
C THR A 342 10.52 -4.22 13.06
N THR A 343 9.33 -4.06 13.65
CA THR A 343 8.69 -5.11 14.47
C THR A 343 7.81 -6.05 13.64
N GLY A 344 7.97 -6.08 12.31
CA GLY A 344 7.14 -6.88 11.42
C GLY A 344 5.73 -6.33 11.18
N MET A 345 5.48 -5.03 11.42
CA MET A 345 4.25 -4.41 10.93
C MET A 345 4.25 -4.34 9.41
N ASP A 346 3.07 -4.32 8.79
CA ASP A 346 2.97 -4.32 7.32
C ASP A 346 3.21 -2.92 6.72
N VAL A 347 2.72 -1.86 7.38
CA VAL A 347 2.89 -0.48 6.90
C VAL A 347 3.18 0.46 8.07
N PRO A 348 4.23 1.31 7.97
CA PRO A 348 4.48 2.36 8.96
C PRO A 348 3.34 3.37 9.01
N TYR A 349 2.77 3.59 10.20
CA TYR A 349 1.74 4.60 10.42
C TYR A 349 2.18 5.58 11.51
N SER A 350 2.01 6.88 11.28
CA SER A 350 2.27 7.89 12.31
C SER A 350 1.28 9.04 12.28
N GLU A 351 0.68 9.30 13.45
CA GLU A 351 -0.07 10.52 13.73
C GLU A 351 0.86 11.65 14.15
N ILE A 352 0.86 12.74 13.37
CA ILE A 352 1.86 13.80 13.50
C ILE A 352 1.32 14.99 14.28
N TRP A 353 2.11 15.38 15.28
CA TRP A 353 1.88 16.55 16.12
C TRP A 353 3.12 17.45 16.09
N PRO A 354 2.95 18.79 15.94
CA PRO A 354 4.03 19.72 16.21
C PRO A 354 4.47 19.60 17.68
N ARG A 355 5.78 19.45 17.90
CA ARG A 355 6.35 19.17 19.22
C ARG A 355 7.53 20.08 19.54
N ASP A 356 7.43 20.68 20.72
CA ASP A 356 8.55 21.37 21.37
C ASP A 356 9.15 20.46 22.45
N PHE A 357 10.46 20.25 22.45
CA PHE A 357 11.15 19.59 23.56
C PHE A 357 12.51 20.24 23.84
N LYS A 358 13.08 19.92 25.00
CA LYS A 358 14.41 20.39 25.36
C LYS A 358 15.41 19.25 25.34
N ASP A 359 16.56 19.47 24.70
CA ASP A 359 17.68 18.53 24.78
C ASP A 359 18.32 18.53 26.17
N THR A 360 19.31 17.64 26.37
CA THR A 360 20.06 17.54 27.63
C THR A 360 20.88 18.80 27.95
N ALA A 361 21.13 19.66 26.96
CA ALA A 361 21.77 20.97 27.13
C ALA A 361 20.76 22.10 27.43
N GLY A 362 19.45 21.81 27.40
CA GLY A 362 18.37 22.74 27.67
C GLY A 362 17.93 23.58 26.47
N ASN A 363 18.41 23.29 25.25
CA ASN A 363 17.99 23.96 24.03
C ASN A 363 16.61 23.45 23.60
N THR A 364 15.73 24.36 23.21
CA THR A 364 14.44 23.98 22.62
C THR A 364 14.63 23.53 21.18
N HIS A 365 14.11 22.36 20.86
CA HIS A 365 13.99 21.81 19.52
C HIS A 365 12.51 21.82 19.13
N TYR A 366 12.25 22.18 17.88
CA TYR A 366 10.94 22.20 17.26
C TYR A 366 10.92 21.05 16.26
N GLU A 367 10.03 20.09 16.43
CA GLU A 367 9.87 18.93 15.56
C GLU A 367 8.48 18.91 14.95
N ASN A 368 8.41 18.55 13.68
CA ASN A 368 7.16 18.40 12.93
C ASN A 368 6.28 19.65 12.92
N HIS A 369 6.86 20.85 12.91
CA HIS A 369 6.13 22.10 12.79
C HIS A 369 5.89 22.49 11.33
N ASN A 370 6.91 22.37 10.49
CA ASN A 370 6.90 22.90 9.11
C ASN A 370 6.98 21.81 8.04
N TYR A 371 6.68 22.19 6.79
CA TYR A 371 6.72 21.27 5.64
C TYR A 371 8.08 20.58 5.44
N ALA A 372 9.20 21.23 5.77
CA ALA A 372 10.52 20.61 5.63
C ALA A 372 10.75 19.50 6.67
N GLU A 373 10.24 19.64 7.88
CA GLU A 373 10.26 18.59 8.91
C GLU A 373 9.31 17.45 8.56
N LEU A 374 8.12 17.75 8.03
CA LEU A 374 7.18 16.75 7.54
C LEU A 374 7.79 15.88 6.43
N LYS A 375 8.40 16.51 5.41
CA LYS A 375 9.17 15.79 4.36
C LYS A 375 10.25 14.90 4.96
N ARG A 376 11.04 15.42 5.90
CA ARG A 376 12.14 14.65 6.52
C ARG A 376 11.60 13.43 7.26
N LEU A 377 10.48 13.55 7.96
CA LEU A 377 9.87 12.42 8.64
C LEU A 377 9.44 11.34 7.64
N VAL A 378 8.71 11.72 6.59
CA VAL A 378 8.26 10.79 5.54
C VAL A 378 9.44 10.07 4.92
N GLY A 379 10.48 10.82 4.50
CA GLY A 379 11.68 10.23 3.91
C GLY A 379 12.40 9.26 4.86
N ARG A 380 12.52 9.59 6.15
CA ARG A 380 13.11 8.66 7.13
C ARG A 380 12.32 7.36 7.24
N LEU A 381 10.98 7.44 7.38
CA LEU A 381 10.14 6.24 7.52
C LEU A 381 10.17 5.36 6.28
N TYR A 382 10.23 5.98 5.10
CA TYR A 382 10.40 5.28 3.84
C TYR A 382 11.78 4.59 3.78
N ASP A 383 12.87 5.31 4.07
CA ASP A 383 14.24 4.79 4.01
C ASP A 383 14.48 3.58 4.95
N TYR A 384 13.74 3.46 6.06
CA TYR A 384 13.90 2.34 7.00
C TYR A 384 13.21 1.05 6.57
N ASN A 385 12.09 1.15 5.83
CA ASN A 385 11.24 0.00 5.56
C ASN A 385 11.08 -0.30 4.07
N HIS A 386 11.49 0.65 3.21
CA HIS A 386 11.23 0.63 1.78
C HIS A 386 9.73 0.48 1.43
N VAL A 387 8.86 0.86 2.38
CA VAL A 387 7.40 0.87 2.26
C VAL A 387 6.91 2.30 2.45
N SER A 388 5.93 2.71 1.65
CA SER A 388 5.30 4.03 1.74
C SER A 388 4.60 4.23 3.09
N PRO A 389 5.08 5.14 3.97
CA PRO A 389 4.46 5.36 5.26
C PRO A 389 3.11 6.07 5.12
N ILE A 390 2.16 5.75 6.00
CA ILE A 390 0.90 6.46 6.14
C ILE A 390 1.02 7.52 7.24
N ILE A 391 0.65 8.75 6.90
CA ILE A 391 0.74 9.91 7.78
C ILE A 391 -0.66 10.44 8.06
N ALA A 392 -1.01 10.60 9.33
CA ALA A 392 -2.20 11.35 9.75
C ALA A 392 -1.77 12.74 10.21
N ALA A 393 -2.09 13.77 9.41
CA ALA A 393 -1.67 15.16 9.65
C ALA A 393 -2.87 16.11 9.57
N TYR A 394 -3.48 16.41 10.72
CA TYR A 394 -4.67 17.26 10.75
C TYR A 394 -4.28 18.73 10.67
N THR A 395 -4.55 19.34 9.52
CA THR A 395 -4.35 20.76 9.22
C THR A 395 -5.02 21.73 10.20
N ARG A 396 -6.02 21.28 10.98
CA ARG A 396 -6.86 22.14 11.81
C ARG A 396 -6.91 21.84 13.32
N LYS A 397 -5.90 21.20 13.91
CA LYS A 397 -5.85 21.08 15.39
C LYS A 397 -5.07 22.24 16.02
N GLY A 398 -5.81 23.29 16.42
CA GLY A 398 -5.37 24.24 17.45
C GLY A 398 -5.36 25.73 17.07
N THR A 399 -6.31 26.47 17.65
CA THR A 399 -6.17 27.89 18.09
C THR A 399 -5.86 28.98 17.05
N HIS A 400 -6.90 29.48 16.38
CA HIS A 400 -7.09 30.94 16.34
C HIS A 400 -8.59 31.27 16.39
N PRO A 401 -9.11 31.87 17.49
CA PRO A 401 -10.51 32.33 17.58
C PRO A 401 -10.85 33.48 16.63
N GLU A 402 -9.90 33.88 15.76
CA GLU A 402 -10.00 35.01 14.84
C GLU A 402 -10.34 34.57 13.41
N ASP A 403 -10.20 33.27 13.12
CA ASP A 403 -10.51 32.72 11.81
C ASP A 403 -11.99 32.36 11.75
N ASN A 404 -12.80 33.34 11.35
CA ASN A 404 -14.25 33.21 11.18
C ASN A 404 -14.62 32.36 9.93
N SER A 405 -13.69 31.55 9.41
CA SER A 405 -13.95 30.71 8.25
C SER A 405 -14.99 29.64 8.55
N SER A 406 -15.89 29.43 7.59
CA SER A 406 -16.87 28.35 7.59
C SER A 406 -16.44 27.14 6.75
N GLU A 407 -15.32 27.23 6.05
CA GLU A 407 -14.84 26.23 5.08
C GLU A 407 -13.35 25.93 5.27
N LEU A 408 -12.94 24.72 4.88
CA LEU A 408 -11.53 24.32 4.79
C LEU A 408 -10.82 25.14 3.71
N ASN A 409 -9.55 25.44 3.95
CA ASN A 409 -8.71 26.17 3.01
C ASN A 409 -8.07 25.18 2.03
N PRO A 410 -8.43 25.20 0.73
CA PRO A 410 -7.93 24.21 -0.22
C PRO A 410 -6.41 24.17 -0.31
N ASP A 411 -5.75 25.33 -0.38
CA ASP A 411 -4.29 25.41 -0.52
C ASP A 411 -3.57 24.76 0.66
N ASN A 412 -4.16 24.83 1.86
CA ASN A 412 -3.55 24.24 3.03
C ASN A 412 -3.67 22.71 3.06
N GLU A 413 -4.84 22.17 2.75
CA GLU A 413 -5.04 20.71 2.66
C GLU A 413 -4.13 20.13 1.57
N LEU A 414 -4.17 20.71 0.37
CA LEU A 414 -3.44 20.22 -0.79
C LEU A 414 -1.91 20.35 -0.65
N LEU A 415 -1.41 21.36 0.07
CA LEU A 415 0.03 21.46 0.37
C LEU A 415 0.51 20.32 1.27
N VAL A 416 -0.32 19.86 2.22
CA VAL A 416 0.00 18.72 3.09
C VAL A 416 0.01 17.43 2.27
N ASP A 417 -1.00 17.22 1.42
CA ASP A 417 -1.05 16.07 0.50
C ASP A 417 0.18 16.05 -0.43
N ALA A 418 0.49 17.20 -1.04
CA ALA A 418 1.61 17.34 -1.96
C ALA A 418 2.95 17.03 -1.28
N VAL A 419 3.19 17.60 -0.08
CA VAL A 419 4.46 17.39 0.63
C VAL A 419 4.60 15.93 1.08
N ILE A 420 3.54 15.30 1.59
CA ILE A 420 3.59 13.90 2.02
C ILE A 420 3.77 12.98 0.80
N GLY A 421 2.94 13.15 -0.25
CA GLY A 421 2.96 12.35 -1.47
C GLY A 421 4.29 12.46 -2.22
N ALA A 422 4.77 13.68 -2.47
CA ALA A 422 6.05 13.92 -3.15
C ALA A 422 7.27 13.41 -2.37
N SER A 423 7.12 13.26 -1.04
CA SER A 423 8.18 12.71 -0.18
C SER A 423 8.19 11.18 -0.19
N GLY A 424 7.13 10.52 -0.66
CA GLY A 424 7.02 9.06 -0.77
C GLY A 424 6.12 8.41 0.27
N GLY A 425 5.29 9.18 0.97
CA GLY A 425 4.26 8.67 1.89
C GLY A 425 2.86 8.86 1.34
N TYR A 426 1.86 8.56 2.17
CA TYR A 426 0.45 8.79 1.89
C TYR A 426 -0.21 9.58 3.03
N HIS A 427 -0.99 10.61 2.70
CA HIS A 427 -1.74 11.37 3.69
C HIS A 427 -3.12 10.75 3.91
N MET A 428 -3.40 10.25 5.12
CA MET A 428 -4.72 9.74 5.49
C MET A 428 -5.66 10.92 5.76
N THR A 429 -6.38 11.37 4.72
CA THR A 429 -7.19 12.61 4.76
C THR A 429 -8.69 12.40 4.53
N VAL A 430 -9.09 11.42 3.70
CA VAL A 430 -10.50 11.24 3.30
C VAL A 430 -11.27 10.29 4.20
N ALA A 431 -12.57 10.54 4.39
CA ALA A 431 -13.41 9.77 5.30
C ALA A 431 -14.85 9.51 4.80
N ALA A 432 -15.36 8.32 5.07
CA ALA A 432 -16.76 7.94 4.99
C ALA A 432 -17.44 8.14 6.34
N LEU A 433 -18.20 9.25 6.47
CA LEU A 433 -18.83 9.69 7.72
C LEU A 433 -20.36 9.73 7.63
N ASN A 434 -20.93 9.03 6.64
CA ASN A 434 -22.35 9.02 6.30
C ASN A 434 -22.92 10.43 6.09
N ASN A 435 -22.69 10.94 4.88
CA ASN A 435 -23.32 12.09 4.24
C ASN A 435 -23.88 13.19 5.16
N LEU A 436 -23.13 14.30 5.23
CA LEU A 436 -23.63 15.63 5.57
C LEU A 436 -23.52 16.50 4.31
N PRO A 437 -24.48 16.48 3.37
CA PRO A 437 -24.37 17.23 2.10
C PRO A 437 -24.12 18.74 2.33
N ASP A 438 -24.62 19.28 3.45
CA ASP A 438 -24.43 20.67 3.84
C ASP A 438 -23.02 20.97 4.38
N LYS A 439 -22.23 19.94 4.70
CA LYS A 439 -20.85 20.06 5.20
C LYS A 439 -19.80 19.53 4.22
N ASN A 440 -20.13 18.52 3.43
CA ASN A 440 -19.18 17.78 2.63
C ASN A 440 -19.62 17.79 1.16
N ALA A 441 -19.01 18.68 0.37
CA ALA A 441 -19.19 18.66 -1.08
C ALA A 441 -18.75 17.31 -1.65
N HIS A 442 -19.42 16.88 -2.72
CA HIS A 442 -19.20 15.59 -3.40
C HIS A 442 -19.39 14.33 -2.56
N GLY A 443 -19.64 14.40 -1.25
CA GLY A 443 -20.15 13.31 -0.41
C GLY A 443 -19.14 12.61 0.50
N PHE A 444 -17.86 13.02 0.53
CA PHE A 444 -16.85 12.47 1.43
C PHE A 444 -16.33 13.53 2.41
N GLY A 445 -15.87 13.10 3.59
CA GLY A 445 -15.28 13.98 4.61
C GLY A 445 -13.78 14.17 4.42
N ILE A 446 -13.27 15.29 4.94
CA ILE A 446 -11.83 15.54 5.13
C ILE A 446 -11.57 15.54 6.64
N LEU A 447 -10.51 14.86 7.10
CA LEU A 447 -10.16 14.78 8.52
C LEU A 447 -9.64 16.13 9.03
N GLN A 448 -10.16 16.60 10.17
CA GLN A 448 -9.85 17.92 10.72
C GLN A 448 -9.31 17.86 12.16
N ASP A 449 -9.50 16.73 12.83
CA ASP A 449 -9.25 16.51 14.25
C ASP A 449 -8.98 15.01 14.48
N PRO A 450 -8.18 14.64 15.50
CA PRO A 450 -7.97 13.24 15.90
C PRO A 450 -9.26 12.53 16.32
N TYR A 451 -10.32 13.27 16.64
CA TYR A 451 -11.66 12.72 16.72
C TYR A 451 -12.35 12.78 15.35
N TYR A 452 -12.19 11.72 14.55
CA TYR A 452 -12.55 11.70 13.12
C TYR A 452 -14.00 12.08 12.77
N PRO A 453 -15.02 11.78 13.61
CA PRO A 453 -16.39 12.27 13.38
C PRO A 453 -16.54 13.80 13.40
N ALA A 454 -15.55 14.54 13.90
CA ALA A 454 -15.59 16.00 13.97
C ALA A 454 -15.45 16.63 12.58
N GLN A 455 -16.56 17.19 12.08
CA GLN A 455 -16.62 17.99 10.85
C GLN A 455 -17.07 19.41 11.20
N THR A 456 -16.09 20.25 11.59
CA THR A 456 -16.31 21.60 12.11
C THR A 456 -16.29 22.68 11.03
N LEU A 457 -15.51 22.47 9.97
CA LEU A 457 -15.53 23.24 8.72
C LEU A 457 -16.15 22.42 7.61
N LYS A 458 -16.66 23.13 6.59
CA LYS A 458 -17.17 22.51 5.38
C LYS A 458 -16.06 22.27 4.36
N THR A 459 -16.14 21.16 3.65
CA THR A 459 -15.39 20.93 2.40
C THR A 459 -16.17 21.57 1.25
N ASN A 460 -15.57 22.53 0.54
CA ASN A 460 -16.20 23.15 -0.63
C ASN A 460 -15.95 22.36 -1.93
N GLU A 461 -16.66 22.70 -3.00
CA GLU A 461 -16.59 21.98 -4.29
C GLU A 461 -15.19 22.03 -4.91
N THR A 462 -14.47 23.15 -4.77
CA THR A 462 -13.11 23.30 -5.30
C THR A 462 -12.16 22.31 -4.64
N LEU A 463 -12.10 22.30 -3.29
CA LEU A 463 -11.26 21.37 -2.55
C LEU A 463 -11.65 19.92 -2.85
N ALA A 464 -12.93 19.57 -2.81
CA ALA A 464 -13.36 18.19 -3.05
C ALA A 464 -12.99 17.70 -4.46
N LYS A 465 -13.01 18.59 -5.47
CA LYS A 465 -12.57 18.26 -6.82
C LYS A 465 -11.05 18.11 -6.91
N SER A 466 -10.29 19.03 -6.31
CA SER A 466 -8.83 18.96 -6.29
C SER A 466 -8.36 17.72 -5.53
N GLU A 467 -8.95 17.41 -4.38
CA GLU A 467 -8.66 16.20 -3.61
C GLU A 467 -8.83 14.95 -4.48
N PHE A 468 -9.95 14.84 -5.21
CA PHE A 468 -10.16 13.75 -6.14
C PHE A 468 -9.01 13.64 -7.16
N ASN A 469 -8.61 14.76 -7.78
CA ASN A 469 -7.50 14.80 -8.75
C ASN A 469 -6.15 14.41 -8.11
N TYR A 470 -5.89 14.84 -6.87
CA TYR A 470 -4.69 14.48 -6.10
C TYR A 470 -4.63 12.97 -5.85
N GLN A 471 -5.75 12.35 -5.46
CA GLN A 471 -5.81 10.89 -5.30
C GLN A 471 -5.60 10.15 -6.64
N GLN A 472 -6.16 10.66 -7.75
CA GLN A 472 -5.89 10.10 -9.09
C GLN A 472 -4.41 10.18 -9.46
N PHE A 473 -3.78 11.33 -9.21
CA PHE A 473 -2.38 11.58 -9.53
C PHE A 473 -1.44 10.70 -8.70
N ILE A 474 -1.68 10.61 -7.39
CA ILE A 474 -0.89 9.76 -6.49
C ILE A 474 -0.96 8.30 -6.92
N THR A 475 -2.13 7.84 -7.37
CA THR A 475 -2.33 6.49 -7.90
C THR A 475 -1.60 6.29 -9.23
N ALA A 476 -1.76 7.22 -10.18
CA ALA A 476 -1.20 7.09 -11.53
C ALA A 476 0.34 7.08 -11.57
N TYR A 477 0.99 7.72 -10.59
CA TYR A 477 2.44 7.90 -10.55
C TYR A 477 3.08 7.33 -9.29
N GLU A 478 2.43 6.36 -8.64
CA GLU A 478 2.92 5.76 -7.40
C GLU A 478 4.34 5.21 -7.51
N GLU A 479 4.72 4.65 -8.65
CA GLU A 479 6.09 4.18 -8.92
C GLU A 479 7.14 5.32 -8.88
N LEU A 480 6.80 6.53 -9.35
CA LEU A 480 7.71 7.70 -9.34
C LEU A 480 7.70 8.45 -8.00
N LEU A 481 6.65 8.26 -7.20
CA LEU A 481 6.51 8.90 -5.89
C LEU A 481 7.12 8.05 -4.78
N ARG A 482 6.88 6.74 -4.84
CA ARG A 482 7.06 5.79 -3.74
C ARG A 482 7.34 4.33 -4.17
N GLY A 483 7.64 4.07 -5.44
CA GLY A 483 8.04 2.73 -5.93
C GLY A 483 9.43 2.29 -5.44
N GLU A 484 9.72 1.00 -5.53
CA GLU A 484 11.02 0.42 -5.14
C GLU A 484 12.18 1.08 -5.91
N GLY A 485 13.34 1.23 -5.25
CA GLY A 485 14.56 1.74 -5.88
C GLY A 485 14.64 3.27 -6.05
N LEU A 486 13.68 4.03 -5.54
CA LEU A 486 13.77 5.50 -5.51
C LEU A 486 14.79 6.00 -4.48
N VAL A 487 15.72 6.84 -4.91
CA VAL A 487 16.78 7.41 -4.03
C VAL A 487 16.81 8.93 -4.12
N GLU A 488 16.64 9.64 -2.99
CA GLU A 488 16.76 11.10 -2.97
C GLU A 488 18.21 11.59 -3.15
N LEU A 489 18.40 12.51 -4.09
CA LEU A 489 19.69 13.14 -4.38
C LEU A 489 19.90 14.36 -3.47
N LYS A 490 20.64 14.18 -2.38
CA LYS A 490 20.82 15.23 -1.34
C LYS A 490 21.58 16.47 -1.84
N ASP A 491 22.50 16.30 -2.78
CA ASP A 491 23.38 17.37 -3.28
C ASP A 491 22.99 17.87 -4.69
N SER A 492 21.95 17.31 -5.31
CA SER A 492 21.51 17.67 -6.66
C SER A 492 20.02 18.02 -6.66
N HIS A 493 19.71 19.28 -6.92
CA HIS A 493 18.35 19.81 -6.93
C HIS A 493 18.18 20.77 -8.09
N ALA A 494 16.95 20.86 -8.59
CA ALA A 494 16.62 21.85 -9.61
C ALA A 494 16.71 23.28 -9.05
N SER A 495 17.02 24.24 -9.93
CA SER A 495 16.88 25.67 -9.61
C SER A 495 15.71 26.26 -10.39
N ILE A 496 14.90 27.09 -9.72
CA ILE A 496 13.67 27.67 -10.27
C ILE A 496 13.82 29.19 -10.30
N VAL A 497 13.54 29.78 -11.46
CA VAL A 497 13.55 31.23 -11.67
C VAL A 497 12.20 31.67 -12.20
N ALA A 498 11.59 32.65 -11.56
CA ALA A 498 10.33 33.25 -12.01
C ALA A 498 10.52 33.96 -13.37
N SER A 499 9.43 34.23 -14.06
CA SER A 499 9.46 34.87 -15.39
C SER A 499 10.05 36.29 -15.40
N ASP A 500 10.12 36.96 -14.25
CA ASP A 500 10.76 38.25 -14.06
C ASP A 500 12.26 38.16 -13.66
N GLY A 501 12.79 36.94 -13.53
CA GLY A 501 14.19 36.67 -13.17
C GLY A 501 14.46 36.51 -11.68
N TYR A 502 13.44 36.54 -10.82
CA TYR A 502 13.60 36.30 -9.39
C TYR A 502 13.90 34.82 -9.08
N ASP A 503 14.90 34.55 -8.23
CA ASP A 503 15.24 33.19 -7.80
C ASP A 503 14.22 32.67 -6.79
N MET A 504 13.45 31.67 -7.22
CA MET A 504 12.41 31.03 -6.45
C MET A 504 12.91 29.74 -5.77
N THR A 505 14.19 29.40 -5.86
CA THR A 505 14.68 28.09 -5.39
C THR A 505 14.72 27.99 -3.87
N SER A 506 14.07 26.97 -3.33
CA SER A 506 14.15 26.58 -1.92
C SER A 506 14.46 25.09 -1.83
N THR A 507 15.44 24.71 -1.01
CA THR A 507 15.78 23.31 -0.66
C THR A 507 15.56 23.01 0.81
N SER A 508 14.97 23.97 1.54
CA SER A 508 14.73 23.89 2.98
C SER A 508 13.31 24.28 3.37
N GLY A 509 12.39 24.35 2.41
CA GLY A 509 10.99 24.68 2.65
C GLY A 509 10.73 26.13 3.07
N GLU A 510 11.58 27.09 2.66
CA GLU A 510 11.34 28.52 2.88
C GLU A 510 10.05 29.00 2.18
N GLY A 511 9.20 29.75 2.88
CA GLY A 511 8.06 30.44 2.29
C GLY A 511 8.49 31.59 1.37
N GLY A 512 7.62 31.97 0.43
CA GLY A 512 7.91 32.93 -0.63
C GLY A 512 8.68 32.34 -1.82
N LYS A 513 8.82 31.01 -1.90
CA LYS A 513 9.64 30.28 -2.86
C LYS A 513 9.01 28.95 -3.31
N VAL A 514 9.64 28.27 -4.25
CA VAL A 514 9.30 26.89 -4.67
C VAL A 514 10.24 25.92 -3.98
N TYR A 515 9.69 25.05 -3.14
CA TYR A 515 10.44 24.00 -2.46
C TYR A 515 10.65 22.81 -3.41
N THR A 516 11.89 22.41 -3.62
CA THR A 516 12.26 21.38 -4.59
C THR A 516 13.28 20.38 -4.06
N TRP A 517 13.16 19.14 -4.54
CA TRP A 517 14.11 18.05 -4.36
C TRP A 517 14.02 17.10 -5.56
N THR A 518 15.01 16.21 -5.69
CA THR A 518 15.10 15.27 -6.80
C THR A 518 15.32 13.86 -6.27
N LYS A 519 14.54 12.90 -6.77
CA LYS A 519 14.78 11.47 -6.60
C LYS A 519 15.34 10.88 -7.89
N ALA A 520 16.27 9.96 -7.79
CA ALA A 520 16.67 9.09 -8.88
C ALA A 520 15.81 7.82 -8.84
N THR A 521 15.39 7.35 -10.01
CA THR A 521 14.75 6.04 -10.19
C THR A 521 15.82 4.96 -10.41
N ALA A 522 15.46 3.70 -10.18
CA ALA A 522 16.35 2.55 -10.38
C ALA A 522 16.92 2.50 -11.81
N ASP A 523 16.12 2.90 -12.79
CA ASP A 523 16.44 2.97 -14.22
C ASP A 523 17.26 4.23 -14.62
N GLY A 524 17.65 5.06 -13.65
CA GLY A 524 18.51 6.22 -13.86
C GLY A 524 17.79 7.48 -14.33
N GLY A 525 16.46 7.48 -14.38
CA GLY A 525 15.65 8.69 -14.50
C GLY A 525 15.73 9.62 -13.28
N ARG A 526 15.15 10.82 -13.40
CA ARG A 526 15.08 11.80 -12.30
C ARG A 526 13.65 12.30 -12.13
N VAL A 527 13.14 12.22 -10.90
CA VAL A 527 11.86 12.79 -10.51
C VAL A 527 12.12 14.06 -9.72
N VAL A 528 11.77 15.21 -10.27
CA VAL A 528 11.95 16.53 -9.66
C VAL A 528 10.60 17.01 -9.13
N GLN A 529 10.53 17.25 -7.82
CA GLN A 529 9.34 17.77 -7.16
C GLN A 529 9.39 19.29 -7.09
N LEU A 530 8.28 19.96 -7.38
CA LEU A 530 8.11 21.41 -7.30
C LEU A 530 6.89 21.73 -6.44
N ILE A 531 7.12 22.12 -5.18
CA ILE A 531 6.06 22.48 -4.22
C ILE A 531 6.01 24.00 -4.09
N ASN A 532 4.88 24.61 -4.43
CA ASN A 532 4.75 26.05 -4.48
C ASN A 532 4.44 26.67 -3.11
N LEU A 533 5.47 27.20 -2.44
CA LEU A 533 5.32 27.97 -1.20
C LEU A 533 5.36 29.49 -1.47
N ALA A 534 5.22 29.94 -2.72
CA ALA A 534 5.46 31.33 -3.12
C ALA A 534 4.50 32.35 -2.48
N GLY A 535 3.27 31.93 -2.19
CA GLY A 535 2.27 32.78 -1.55
C GLY A 535 2.33 32.78 -0.02
N LEU A 536 3.15 31.90 0.57
CA LEU A 536 3.31 31.82 2.02
C LEU A 536 4.27 32.91 2.51
N ASP A 537 3.95 33.47 3.67
CA ASP A 537 4.89 34.32 4.42
C ASP A 537 6.05 33.47 4.99
N LYS A 538 6.81 34.00 5.95
CA LYS A 538 7.87 33.23 6.63
C LYS A 538 7.34 32.01 7.42
N ASP A 539 6.04 31.95 7.68
CA ASP A 539 5.42 30.82 8.35
C ASP A 539 5.13 29.72 7.32
N THR A 540 5.60 28.52 7.62
CA THR A 540 5.45 27.31 6.78
C THR A 540 4.95 26.14 7.61
N ASN A 541 4.27 26.45 8.72
CA ASN A 541 3.68 25.46 9.60
C ASN A 541 2.53 24.75 8.91
N TRP A 542 2.66 23.45 8.65
CA TRP A 542 1.69 22.69 7.85
C TRP A 542 0.28 22.65 8.46
N ASN A 543 0.14 22.91 9.76
CA ASN A 543 -1.14 22.99 10.47
C ASN A 543 -1.69 24.43 10.63
N SER A 544 -1.23 25.37 9.80
CA SER A 544 -1.74 26.75 9.74
C SER A 544 -3.05 26.82 8.93
N SER A 545 -3.98 27.70 9.30
CA SER A 545 -5.23 27.88 8.53
C SER A 545 -5.14 28.93 7.41
N ASN A 546 -4.03 29.68 7.33
CA ASN A 546 -3.92 30.92 6.54
C ASN A 546 -3.00 30.80 5.31
N HIS A 547 -2.67 29.59 4.89
CA HIS A 547 -1.82 29.41 3.71
C HIS A 547 -2.58 29.71 2.42
N HIS A 548 -1.93 30.43 1.52
CA HIS A 548 -2.41 30.66 0.17
C HIS A 548 -1.23 30.55 -0.78
N THR A 549 -1.36 29.76 -1.84
CA THR A 549 -0.31 29.70 -2.86
C THR A 549 -0.40 30.91 -3.79
N LEU A 550 0.71 31.25 -4.44
CA LEU A 550 0.73 32.23 -5.51
C LEU A 550 1.07 31.49 -6.80
N LYS A 551 0.06 31.29 -7.65
CA LYS A 551 0.24 30.69 -8.96
C LYS A 551 1.35 31.37 -9.76
N LEU A 552 2.30 30.59 -10.25
CA LEU A 552 3.46 31.06 -11.02
C LEU A 552 3.28 30.70 -12.50
N ASP A 553 3.31 31.72 -13.36
CA ASP A 553 3.23 31.53 -14.81
C ASP A 553 4.63 31.46 -15.44
N ASN A 554 4.86 30.40 -16.21
CA ASN A 554 6.09 30.18 -16.98
C ASN A 554 7.41 30.24 -16.16
N PRO A 555 7.52 29.66 -14.96
CA PRO A 555 8.82 29.56 -14.28
C PRO A 555 9.80 28.71 -15.10
N LYS A 556 11.05 29.16 -15.13
CA LYS A 556 12.16 28.40 -15.71
C LYS A 556 12.74 27.45 -14.67
N VAL A 557 12.92 26.19 -15.05
CA VAL A 557 13.49 25.16 -14.19
C VAL A 557 14.76 24.63 -14.85
N ARG A 558 15.88 24.72 -14.13
CA ARG A 558 17.15 24.11 -14.52
C ARG A 558 17.39 22.86 -13.68
N ILE A 559 17.49 21.71 -14.35
CA ILE A 559 17.67 20.38 -13.73
C ILE A 559 19.13 19.96 -13.95
N PRO A 560 19.98 19.98 -12.90
CA PRO A 560 21.38 19.60 -13.05
C PRO A 560 21.56 18.11 -13.33
N PHE A 561 22.62 17.75 -14.06
CA PHE A 561 23.08 16.37 -14.13
C PHE A 561 23.99 16.08 -12.93
N ASP A 562 23.64 15.09 -12.13
CA ASP A 562 24.38 14.60 -10.97
C ASP A 562 25.42 13.52 -11.33
N MET A 563 25.46 13.12 -12.60
CA MET A 563 26.39 12.14 -13.15
C MET A 563 27.03 12.67 -14.44
N GLU A 564 28.21 12.15 -14.79
CA GLU A 564 28.78 12.44 -16.11
C GLU A 564 27.94 11.77 -17.19
N ILE A 565 27.34 12.57 -18.07
CA ILE A 565 26.62 12.08 -19.25
C ILE A 565 27.28 12.60 -20.53
N SER A 566 27.15 11.82 -21.60
CA SER A 566 27.59 12.26 -22.92
C SER A 566 26.67 13.35 -23.50
N ALA A 567 27.16 14.11 -24.46
CA ALA A 567 26.33 15.08 -25.19
C ALA A 567 25.16 14.40 -25.91
N GLU A 568 25.36 13.18 -26.43
CA GLU A 568 24.29 12.43 -27.10
C GLU A 568 23.19 12.02 -26.13
N GLN A 569 23.55 11.48 -24.95
CA GLN A 569 22.59 11.17 -23.89
C GLN A 569 21.83 12.42 -23.43
N ALA A 570 22.54 13.53 -23.22
CA ALA A 570 21.92 14.79 -22.79
C ALA A 570 20.87 15.31 -23.78
N GLU A 571 21.14 15.19 -25.09
CA GLU A 571 20.23 15.63 -26.16
C GLU A 571 19.07 14.65 -26.41
N GLN A 572 19.18 13.40 -25.96
CA GLN A 572 18.12 12.39 -26.03
C GLN A 572 17.21 12.38 -24.79
N ALA A 573 17.64 13.05 -23.71
CA ALA A 573 16.87 13.16 -22.48
C ALA A 573 15.50 13.80 -22.73
N ILE A 574 14.45 13.18 -22.20
CA ILE A 574 13.08 13.66 -22.31
C ILE A 574 12.68 14.23 -20.95
N VAL A 575 12.15 15.46 -20.93
CA VAL A 575 11.55 16.03 -19.73
C VAL A 575 10.04 16.05 -19.90
N GLN A 576 9.33 15.44 -18.96
CA GLN A 576 7.88 15.44 -18.94
C GLN A 576 7.36 16.04 -17.64
N LEU A 577 6.17 16.64 -17.70
CA LEU A 577 5.49 17.31 -16.59
C LEU A 577 4.16 16.62 -16.34
N ALA A 578 3.87 16.32 -15.08
CA ALA A 578 2.54 15.93 -14.62
C ALA A 578 2.18 16.76 -13.38
N SER A 579 0.89 17.06 -13.21
CA SER A 579 0.40 17.89 -12.10
C SER A 579 -1.02 17.47 -11.69
N PRO A 580 -1.32 17.37 -10.37
CA PRO A 580 -2.68 17.18 -9.87
C PRO A 580 -3.50 18.48 -9.80
N ASP A 581 -2.90 19.65 -10.04
CA ASP A 581 -3.57 20.95 -9.97
C ASP A 581 -4.57 21.18 -11.13
N SER A 582 -4.59 20.25 -12.08
CA SER A 582 -5.32 20.27 -13.33
C SER A 582 -6.31 19.09 -13.40
N ASP A 583 -7.36 19.21 -14.22
CA ASP A 583 -8.29 18.10 -14.49
C ASP A 583 -7.68 17.00 -15.38
N ASP A 584 -6.66 17.36 -16.18
CA ASP A 584 -5.85 16.40 -16.94
C ASP A 584 -4.58 16.12 -16.13
N ILE A 585 -4.48 14.91 -15.59
CA ILE A 585 -3.30 14.45 -14.82
C ILE A 585 -2.25 13.78 -15.73
N SER A 586 -2.49 13.72 -17.05
CA SER A 586 -1.56 13.06 -17.98
C SER A 586 -0.20 13.75 -17.97
N MET A 587 0.83 12.95 -18.18
CA MET A 587 2.18 13.44 -18.32
C MET A 587 2.37 14.07 -19.73
N HIS A 588 2.99 15.24 -19.78
CA HIS A 588 3.19 16.01 -21.01
C HIS A 588 4.67 16.32 -21.23
N THR A 589 5.18 15.99 -22.41
CA THR A 589 6.57 16.32 -22.76
C THR A 589 6.76 17.83 -22.91
N LEU A 590 7.79 18.35 -22.24
CA LEU A 590 8.22 19.74 -22.35
C LEU A 590 9.36 19.87 -23.36
N GLU A 591 9.42 21.00 -24.06
CA GLU A 591 10.63 21.37 -24.79
C GLU A 591 11.74 21.68 -23.78
N SER A 592 12.86 20.97 -23.91
CA SER A 592 14.06 21.13 -23.08
C SER A 592 15.25 21.59 -23.91
N SER A 593 16.22 22.21 -23.25
CA SER A 593 17.50 22.57 -23.85
C SER A 593 18.65 22.14 -22.95
N VAL A 594 19.72 21.60 -23.56
CA VAL A 594 20.91 21.19 -22.83
C VAL A 594 21.80 22.40 -22.56
N ILE A 595 22.19 22.58 -21.30
CA ILE A 595 23.15 23.59 -20.86
C ILE A 595 24.55 22.97 -20.87
N TYR A 596 25.48 23.63 -21.54
CA TYR A 596 26.88 23.20 -21.63
C TYR A 596 27.81 24.15 -20.87
N GLU A 597 28.72 23.60 -20.08
CA GLU A 597 29.82 24.33 -19.46
C GLU A 597 31.15 23.68 -19.87
N ASN A 598 32.07 24.47 -20.42
CA ASN A 598 33.35 23.99 -20.96
C ASN A 598 33.23 22.83 -21.97
N GLY A 599 32.12 22.79 -22.73
CA GLY A 599 31.86 21.75 -23.73
C GLY A 599 31.32 20.43 -23.16
N LYS A 600 31.05 20.34 -21.85
CA LYS A 600 30.36 19.22 -21.21
C LYS A 600 28.91 19.60 -20.90
N PRO A 601 27.93 18.70 -21.11
CA PRO A 601 26.56 18.93 -20.64
C PRO A 601 26.55 18.97 -19.11
N VAL A 602 25.80 19.90 -18.51
CA VAL A 602 25.72 20.07 -17.05
C VAL A 602 24.29 20.17 -16.50
N ALA A 603 23.31 20.48 -17.34
CA ALA A 603 21.91 20.56 -16.93
C ALA A 603 20.96 20.53 -18.14
N LEU A 604 19.69 20.26 -17.87
CA LEU A 604 18.56 20.60 -18.73
C LEU A 604 17.92 21.90 -18.26
N GLU A 605 17.41 22.73 -19.18
CA GLU A 605 16.53 23.86 -18.87
C GLU A 605 15.18 23.66 -19.57
N VAL A 606 14.09 23.79 -18.81
CA VAL A 606 12.70 23.75 -19.29
C VAL A 606 11.92 24.97 -18.79
N THR A 607 10.82 25.30 -19.47
CA THR A 607 9.82 26.25 -18.97
C THR A 607 8.57 25.48 -18.57
N VAL A 608 8.24 25.51 -17.28
CA VAL A 608 6.99 24.93 -16.76
C VAL A 608 5.85 25.91 -17.05
N PRO A 609 4.76 25.52 -17.75
CA PRO A 609 3.74 26.48 -18.18
C PRO A 609 3.07 27.23 -17.03
N SER A 610 2.81 26.53 -15.93
CA SER A 610 2.08 27.03 -14.76
C SER A 610 2.37 26.11 -13.58
N LEU A 611 2.64 26.68 -12.40
CA LEU A 611 2.78 25.96 -11.14
C LEU A 611 1.85 26.59 -10.09
N ASP A 612 0.90 25.82 -9.54
CA ASP A 612 -0.09 26.31 -8.57
C ASP A 612 0.21 25.84 -7.14
N VAL A 613 0.21 24.53 -6.90
CA VAL A 613 0.55 23.88 -5.63
C VAL A 613 1.66 22.85 -5.85
N TRP A 614 1.48 21.92 -6.77
CA TRP A 614 2.40 20.80 -6.97
C TRP A 614 2.57 20.45 -8.45
N ASP A 615 3.82 20.46 -8.91
CA ASP A 615 4.21 19.85 -10.18
C ASP A 615 5.31 18.79 -9.95
N MET A 616 5.26 17.73 -10.75
CA MET A 616 6.30 16.72 -10.84
C MET A 616 6.89 16.72 -12.25
N LEU A 617 8.21 16.90 -12.35
CA LEU A 617 8.94 16.66 -13.59
C LEU A 617 9.57 15.27 -13.55
N TYR A 618 9.45 14.53 -14.64
CA TYR A 618 10.17 13.29 -14.86
C TYR A 618 11.15 13.45 -16.02
N VAL A 619 12.43 13.17 -15.75
CA VAL A 619 13.49 13.14 -16.75
C VAL A 619 13.85 11.70 -17.03
N SER A 620 13.62 11.25 -18.26
CA SER A 620 13.96 9.91 -18.73
C SER A 620 15.00 9.96 -19.84
N ASN A 621 15.40 8.78 -20.34
CA ASN A 621 16.39 8.63 -21.42
C ASN A 621 17.76 9.25 -21.13
N LEU A 622 18.17 9.30 -19.85
CA LEU A 622 19.53 9.69 -19.49
C LEU A 622 20.56 8.57 -19.82
N GLY A 623 20.07 7.36 -20.09
CA GLY A 623 20.83 6.17 -20.45
C GLY A 623 21.61 5.61 -19.28
N GLN A 624 21.39 4.34 -18.92
CA GLN A 624 22.31 3.61 -18.05
C GLN A 624 23.34 2.88 -18.91
N ALA A 625 24.61 2.97 -18.51
CA ALA A 625 25.50 1.81 -18.64
C ALA A 625 25.18 0.93 -17.44
N SER A 626 25.14 -0.39 -17.57
CA SER A 626 24.87 -1.29 -16.45
C SER A 626 25.77 -0.90 -15.26
N VAL A 627 25.17 -0.57 -14.11
CA VAL A 627 25.91 -0.04 -12.95
C VAL A 627 25.99 -1.10 -11.87
N SER A 628 27.20 -1.41 -11.43
CA SER A 628 27.44 -2.24 -10.24
C SER A 628 27.87 -1.36 -9.05
N GLN A 629 27.22 -1.49 -7.90
CA GLN A 629 27.62 -0.84 -6.65
C GLN A 629 27.88 -1.89 -5.57
N THR A 630 29.11 -1.94 -5.05
CA THR A 630 29.46 -2.83 -3.92
C THR A 630 29.43 -2.06 -2.60
N PHE A 631 28.68 -2.58 -1.62
CA PHE A 631 28.54 -2.04 -0.28
C PHE A 631 29.67 -2.51 0.66
N ALA A 632 29.79 -1.86 1.82
CA ALA A 632 30.88 -2.13 2.78
C ALA A 632 30.77 -3.51 3.47
N ASP A 633 29.58 -4.12 3.44
CA ASP A 633 29.29 -5.48 3.90
C ASP A 633 29.59 -6.55 2.83
N GLY A 634 29.94 -6.14 1.61
CA GLY A 634 30.29 -7.02 0.50
C GLY A 634 29.16 -7.26 -0.50
N LYS A 635 27.93 -6.79 -0.22
CA LYS A 635 26.80 -6.94 -1.14
C LYS A 635 27.00 -6.14 -2.41
N THR A 636 26.62 -6.65 -3.59
CA THR A 636 26.69 -5.87 -4.83
C THR A 636 25.32 -5.74 -5.48
N THR A 637 24.92 -4.51 -5.81
CA THR A 637 23.74 -4.27 -6.64
C THR A 637 24.16 -4.08 -8.09
N PHE A 638 23.56 -4.85 -9.00
CA PHE A 638 23.70 -4.71 -10.45
C PHE A 638 22.38 -4.21 -11.04
N ASN A 639 22.44 -3.14 -11.82
CA ASN A 639 21.29 -2.66 -12.58
C ASN A 639 21.61 -2.80 -14.08
N GLY A 640 20.79 -3.57 -14.78
CA GLY A 640 20.72 -3.70 -16.22
C GLY A 640 20.16 -2.44 -16.88
N THR A 641 19.95 -2.53 -18.18
CA THR A 641 19.51 -1.45 -19.05
C THR A 641 18.08 -1.72 -19.53
N HIS A 642 17.67 -1.16 -20.67
CA HIS A 642 16.36 -1.46 -21.26
C HIS A 642 16.48 -2.33 -22.51
N ALA A 643 17.64 -2.97 -22.69
CA ALA A 643 17.95 -3.84 -23.81
C ALA A 643 18.48 -5.15 -23.23
N ASP A 644 18.42 -6.22 -24.02
CA ASP A 644 18.94 -7.55 -23.66
C ASP A 644 20.34 -7.46 -23.02
N ASP A 645 20.40 -7.73 -21.72
CA ASP A 645 21.59 -7.68 -20.90
C ASP A 645 22.12 -9.08 -20.58
N HIS A 646 23.43 -9.17 -20.35
CA HIS A 646 24.07 -10.36 -19.79
C HIS A 646 24.74 -9.97 -18.48
N ILE A 647 24.10 -10.26 -17.37
CA ILE A 647 24.52 -9.86 -16.03
C ILE A 647 25.01 -11.07 -15.26
N LYS A 648 26.16 -10.91 -14.60
CA LYS A 648 26.74 -11.94 -13.74
C LYS A 648 27.14 -11.34 -12.41
N GLY A 649 26.55 -11.85 -11.35
CA GLY A 649 26.87 -11.56 -9.97
C GLY A 649 28.21 -12.16 -9.53
N THR A 650 28.40 -12.17 -8.23
CA THR A 650 29.67 -12.39 -7.55
C THR A 650 29.64 -13.71 -6.76
N GLU A 651 30.51 -13.85 -5.76
CA GLU A 651 30.50 -14.98 -4.82
C GLU A 651 29.89 -14.56 -3.46
N SER A 652 29.18 -13.43 -3.42
CA SER A 652 28.56 -12.84 -2.24
C SER A 652 27.11 -12.48 -2.54
N GLU A 653 26.31 -12.25 -1.50
CA GLU A 653 24.89 -11.84 -1.64
C GLU A 653 24.75 -10.60 -2.53
N ASP A 654 24.06 -10.74 -3.65
CA ASP A 654 23.86 -9.72 -4.66
C ASP A 654 22.38 -9.36 -4.86
N ILE A 655 22.15 -8.18 -5.41
CA ILE A 655 20.82 -7.75 -5.87
C ILE A 655 20.95 -7.39 -7.34
N ILE A 656 20.27 -8.10 -8.23
CA ILE A 656 20.40 -7.92 -9.68
C ILE A 656 19.03 -7.59 -10.29
N TYR A 657 18.98 -6.52 -11.08
CA TYR A 657 17.80 -6.11 -11.84
C TYR A 657 18.14 -6.08 -13.34
N GLY A 658 17.44 -6.85 -14.18
CA GLY A 658 17.54 -6.80 -15.65
C GLY A 658 16.83 -5.58 -16.25
N ASN A 659 15.63 -5.30 -15.73
CA ASN A 659 14.71 -4.23 -16.10
C ASN A 659 13.88 -4.51 -17.36
N ARG A 660 14.30 -4.08 -18.55
CA ARG A 660 13.57 -4.39 -19.79
C ARG A 660 14.52 -5.03 -20.79
N GLY A 661 13.98 -5.89 -21.66
CA GLY A 661 14.76 -6.65 -22.62
C GLY A 661 14.71 -8.12 -22.27
N ASN A 662 15.25 -8.98 -23.13
CA ASN A 662 15.36 -10.39 -22.84
C ASN A 662 16.74 -10.64 -22.22
N ASP A 663 16.79 -10.71 -20.90
CA ASP A 663 18.01 -10.67 -20.12
C ASP A 663 18.51 -12.06 -19.74
N GLU A 664 19.83 -12.22 -19.59
CA GLU A 664 20.47 -13.40 -19.03
C GLU A 664 21.19 -13.03 -17.73
N ILE A 665 20.68 -13.51 -16.60
CA ILE A 665 21.13 -13.17 -15.25
C ILE A 665 21.66 -14.42 -14.54
N HIS A 666 22.87 -14.33 -13.97
CA HIS A 666 23.45 -15.36 -13.10
C HIS A 666 23.83 -14.74 -11.76
N GLY A 667 23.27 -15.21 -10.64
CA GLY A 667 23.53 -14.73 -9.28
C GLY A 667 24.95 -15.07 -8.82
N GLY A 668 25.31 -16.35 -8.92
CA GLY A 668 26.68 -16.83 -8.73
C GLY A 668 26.83 -17.66 -7.47
N SER A 669 27.28 -17.08 -6.37
CA SER A 669 27.19 -17.78 -5.08
C SER A 669 26.81 -16.77 -4.02
N GLY A 670 26.06 -17.19 -3.01
CA GLY A 670 25.51 -16.25 -2.03
C GLY A 670 24.00 -16.44 -1.97
N ASN A 671 23.35 -15.64 -1.14
CA ASN A 671 21.89 -15.59 -1.09
C ASN A 671 21.47 -14.32 -1.82
N ASP A 672 21.08 -14.46 -3.06
CA ASP A 672 20.90 -13.38 -4.02
C ASP A 672 19.42 -13.01 -4.20
N LYS A 673 19.15 -11.77 -4.60
CA LYS A 673 17.83 -11.33 -5.07
C LYS A 673 17.94 -10.92 -6.54
N LEU A 674 17.34 -11.68 -7.43
CA LEU A 674 17.45 -11.51 -8.88
C LEU A 674 16.09 -11.15 -9.48
N SER A 675 16.03 -10.19 -10.40
CA SER A 675 14.82 -9.80 -11.11
C SER A 675 15.12 -9.60 -12.59
N GLY A 676 14.37 -10.26 -13.47
CA GLY A 676 14.43 -10.10 -14.94
C GLY A 676 13.77 -8.80 -15.36
N GLY A 677 12.51 -8.63 -15.01
CA GLY A 677 11.76 -7.40 -15.28
C GLY A 677 10.73 -7.61 -16.37
N THR A 678 10.85 -6.98 -17.54
CA THR A 678 9.96 -7.24 -18.68
C THR A 678 10.74 -7.72 -19.90
N GLY A 679 10.30 -8.81 -20.52
CA GLY A 679 10.96 -9.51 -21.63
C GLY A 679 10.97 -11.01 -21.33
N ASP A 680 11.40 -11.83 -22.29
CA ASP A 680 11.57 -13.27 -22.04
C ASP A 680 12.98 -13.50 -21.45
N ASP A 681 13.07 -13.66 -20.14
CA ASP A 681 14.32 -13.65 -19.37
C ASP A 681 14.84 -15.06 -19.03
N VAL A 682 16.14 -15.16 -18.78
CA VAL A 682 16.82 -16.37 -18.27
C VAL A 682 17.55 -16.03 -16.99
N ILE A 683 17.08 -16.54 -15.86
CA ILE A 683 17.59 -16.21 -14.52
C ILE A 683 18.07 -17.48 -13.83
N ASN A 684 19.30 -17.46 -13.33
CA ASN A 684 19.92 -18.57 -12.62
C ASN A 684 20.49 -18.08 -11.27
N GLY A 685 19.99 -18.61 -10.15
CA GLY A 685 20.48 -18.33 -8.80
C GLY A 685 21.89 -18.87 -8.56
N ASP A 686 22.19 -20.01 -9.20
CA ASP A 686 23.41 -20.80 -9.03
C ASP A 686 23.51 -21.48 -7.66
N ALA A 687 24.05 -20.84 -6.62
CA ALA A 687 24.31 -21.52 -5.34
C ALA A 687 24.09 -20.62 -4.11
N GLY A 688 23.27 -21.12 -3.20
CA GLY A 688 22.85 -20.44 -1.97
C GLY A 688 21.35 -20.23 -1.99
N SER A 689 20.79 -19.66 -0.92
CA SER A 689 19.34 -19.51 -0.83
C SER A 689 18.88 -18.21 -1.49
N ASP A 690 18.42 -18.32 -2.73
CA ASP A 690 18.15 -17.21 -3.63
C ASP A 690 16.65 -16.87 -3.73
N ILE A 691 16.37 -15.65 -4.16
CA ILE A 691 15.03 -15.18 -4.50
C ILE A 691 15.04 -14.67 -5.94
N LEU A 692 14.30 -15.32 -6.83
CA LEU A 692 14.24 -15.01 -8.25
C LEU A 692 12.85 -14.49 -8.66
N TYR A 693 12.82 -13.42 -9.44
CA TYR A 693 11.62 -12.84 -10.05
C TYR A 693 11.78 -12.77 -11.57
N GLY A 694 10.98 -13.52 -12.34
CA GLY A 694 10.95 -13.43 -13.81
C GLY A 694 10.42 -12.07 -14.24
N GLY A 695 9.17 -11.81 -13.88
CA GLY A 695 8.51 -10.53 -14.09
C GLY A 695 7.45 -10.63 -15.18
N GLY A 696 7.67 -10.07 -16.35
CA GLY A 696 6.70 -10.09 -17.45
C GLY A 696 7.32 -10.57 -18.75
N GLY A 697 6.92 -11.74 -19.21
CA GLY A 697 7.40 -12.43 -20.40
C GLY A 697 7.39 -13.93 -20.15
N ASN A 698 7.86 -14.74 -21.10
CA ASN A 698 7.96 -16.19 -20.88
C ASN A 698 9.36 -16.50 -20.38
N ASP A 699 9.49 -16.59 -19.07
CA ASP A 699 10.77 -16.60 -18.38
C ASP A 699 11.26 -18.01 -18.08
N HIS A 700 12.57 -18.15 -17.92
CA HIS A 700 13.23 -19.38 -17.50
C HIS A 700 14.01 -19.12 -16.21
N LEU A 701 13.48 -19.63 -15.10
CA LEU A 701 14.05 -19.46 -13.77
C LEU A 701 14.65 -20.78 -13.28
N ASN A 702 15.89 -20.72 -12.79
CA ASN A 702 16.59 -21.84 -12.17
C ASN A 702 17.12 -21.39 -10.79
N GLY A 703 16.63 -22.00 -9.71
CA GLY A 703 17.08 -21.73 -8.34
C GLY A 703 18.53 -22.17 -8.15
N GLY A 704 18.77 -23.46 -8.33
CA GLY A 704 20.12 -24.02 -8.40
C GLY A 704 20.41 -24.94 -7.23
N LEU A 705 21.25 -24.51 -6.29
CA LEU A 705 21.59 -25.27 -5.10
C LEU A 705 21.11 -24.55 -3.86
N ASP A 706 20.71 -25.33 -2.85
CA ASP A 706 20.14 -24.87 -1.58
C ASP A 706 18.68 -24.41 -1.76
N ASN A 707 18.07 -23.88 -0.69
CA ASN A 707 16.62 -23.64 -0.67
C ASN A 707 16.29 -22.28 -1.29
N ASP A 708 15.56 -22.28 -2.40
CA ASP A 708 15.27 -21.10 -3.20
C ASP A 708 13.79 -20.72 -3.21
N THR A 709 13.50 -19.46 -3.51
CA THR A 709 12.15 -18.98 -3.78
C THR A 709 12.08 -18.36 -5.17
N LEU A 710 11.25 -18.90 -6.05
CA LEU A 710 11.11 -18.45 -7.44
C LEU A 710 9.71 -17.91 -7.66
N TYR A 711 9.61 -16.80 -8.39
CA TYR A 711 8.38 -16.17 -8.85
C TYR A 711 8.44 -15.97 -10.36
N GLY A 712 7.63 -16.70 -11.14
CA GLY A 712 7.58 -16.59 -12.60
C GLY A 712 7.08 -15.22 -13.03
N GLY A 713 5.86 -14.88 -12.62
CA GLY A 713 5.29 -13.55 -12.85
C GLY A 713 4.17 -13.62 -13.88
N SER A 714 4.33 -13.04 -15.06
CA SER A 714 3.29 -13.06 -16.10
C SER A 714 3.87 -13.55 -17.42
N GLY A 715 3.22 -14.51 -18.05
CA GLY A 715 3.71 -15.20 -19.25
C GLY A 715 3.77 -16.70 -18.98
N ASN A 716 4.20 -17.52 -19.95
CA ASN A 716 4.27 -18.97 -19.72
C ASN A 716 5.68 -19.33 -19.27
N ASP A 717 5.85 -19.46 -17.97
CA ASP A 717 7.16 -19.55 -17.36
C ASP A 717 7.61 -21.00 -17.21
N THR A 718 8.93 -21.18 -17.18
CA THR A 718 9.57 -22.46 -16.86
C THR A 718 10.43 -22.29 -15.63
N MET A 719 10.09 -22.99 -14.56
CA MET A 719 10.71 -22.83 -13.24
C MET A 719 11.33 -24.14 -12.78
N LEU A 720 12.61 -24.09 -12.38
CA LEU A 720 13.37 -25.21 -11.87
C LEU A 720 13.90 -24.86 -10.48
N GLY A 721 13.39 -25.49 -9.41
CA GLY A 721 13.97 -25.36 -8.07
C GLY A 721 15.37 -25.99 -7.98
N GLU A 722 15.53 -27.14 -8.66
CA GLU A 722 16.76 -27.93 -8.75
C GLU A 722 17.10 -28.70 -7.47
N ALA A 723 17.90 -28.18 -6.53
CA ALA A 723 18.32 -28.95 -5.36
C ALA A 723 18.20 -28.16 -4.07
N GLY A 724 17.22 -28.49 -3.25
CA GLY A 724 16.85 -27.69 -2.09
C GLY A 724 15.43 -28.04 -1.68
N ASN A 725 14.97 -27.45 -0.59
CA ASN A 725 13.53 -27.39 -0.33
C ASN A 725 13.03 -26.03 -0.81
N ASP A 726 12.47 -26.01 -2.01
CA ASP A 726 12.22 -24.80 -2.77
C ASP A 726 10.74 -24.38 -2.70
N ILE A 727 10.49 -23.10 -2.98
CA ILE A 727 9.15 -22.53 -3.09
C ILE A 727 9.01 -21.90 -4.48
N LEU A 728 8.12 -22.43 -5.31
CA LEU A 728 7.90 -21.96 -6.68
C LEU A 728 6.49 -21.39 -6.82
N HIS A 729 6.40 -20.15 -7.30
CA HIS A 729 5.17 -19.45 -7.66
C HIS A 729 5.13 -19.17 -9.17
N GLY A 730 4.28 -19.87 -9.93
CA GLY A 730 4.11 -19.70 -11.38
C GLY A 730 3.63 -18.29 -11.73
N GLY A 731 2.55 -17.84 -11.10
CA GLY A 731 1.96 -16.55 -11.37
C GLY A 731 0.86 -16.66 -12.41
N ALA A 732 0.87 -15.78 -13.40
CA ALA A 732 -0.15 -15.72 -14.45
C ALA A 732 0.39 -16.31 -15.76
N GLY A 733 -0.19 -17.41 -16.23
CA GLY A 733 0.38 -18.10 -17.38
C GLY A 733 -0.06 -19.54 -17.51
N ASN A 734 0.53 -20.28 -18.45
CA ASN A 734 0.48 -21.74 -18.38
C ASN A 734 1.90 -22.18 -18.06
N ASP A 735 2.17 -22.32 -16.77
CA ASP A 735 3.53 -22.44 -16.28
C ASP A 735 3.97 -23.90 -16.19
N THR A 736 5.28 -24.12 -16.23
CA THR A 736 5.87 -25.44 -16.04
C THR A 736 6.80 -25.43 -14.85
N LEU A 737 6.41 -26.11 -13.78
CA LEU A 737 7.11 -26.11 -12.49
C LEU A 737 7.79 -27.46 -12.26
N PHE A 738 9.09 -27.43 -11.98
CA PHE A 738 9.92 -28.54 -11.56
C PHE A 738 10.44 -28.22 -10.15
N GLY A 739 9.99 -28.94 -9.12
CA GLY A 739 10.53 -28.79 -7.77
C GLY A 739 12.01 -29.19 -7.74
N GLY A 740 12.29 -30.46 -8.03
CA GLY A 740 13.65 -30.97 -8.10
C GLY A 740 13.95 -31.89 -6.93
N LEU A 741 15.17 -31.85 -6.40
CA LEU A 741 15.60 -32.66 -5.28
C LEU A 741 15.32 -31.94 -3.95
N GLY A 742 14.36 -32.43 -3.18
CA GLY A 742 14.09 -32.02 -1.81
C GLY A 742 12.62 -32.14 -1.48
N ASP A 743 12.17 -31.41 -0.47
CA ASP A 743 10.76 -31.35 -0.13
C ASP A 743 10.22 -29.96 -0.52
N ASP A 744 9.62 -29.86 -1.71
CA ASP A 744 9.29 -28.57 -2.35
C ASP A 744 7.84 -28.12 -2.15
N ILE A 745 7.58 -26.83 -2.37
CA ILE A 745 6.25 -26.22 -2.37
C ILE A 745 6.00 -25.57 -3.72
N LEU A 746 4.96 -26.01 -4.43
CA LEU A 746 4.66 -25.59 -5.81
C LEU A 746 3.28 -24.92 -5.88
N HIS A 747 3.26 -23.66 -6.31
CA HIS A 747 2.06 -22.84 -6.52
C HIS A 747 1.96 -22.47 -8.01
N GLY A 748 1.04 -23.07 -8.77
CA GLY A 748 0.82 -22.72 -10.18
C GLY A 748 0.07 -21.39 -10.35
N GLU A 749 -0.83 -21.09 -9.42
CA GLU A 749 -1.63 -19.86 -9.40
C GLU A 749 -2.62 -19.74 -10.58
N ALA A 750 -2.39 -18.83 -11.53
CA ALA A 750 -3.40 -18.44 -12.52
C ALA A 750 -3.07 -18.92 -13.93
N GLY A 751 -3.68 -20.03 -14.34
CA GLY A 751 -3.75 -20.52 -15.72
C GLY A 751 -3.42 -22.01 -15.76
N ASN A 752 -3.24 -22.64 -16.93
CA ASN A 752 -3.21 -24.12 -16.98
C ASN A 752 -1.79 -24.65 -16.78
N ASP A 753 -1.45 -24.97 -15.55
CA ASP A 753 -0.07 -25.24 -15.16
C ASP A 753 0.27 -26.73 -15.28
N THR A 754 1.56 -27.00 -15.44
CA THR A 754 2.14 -28.34 -15.53
C THR A 754 3.20 -28.53 -14.46
N TYR A 755 2.91 -29.42 -13.51
CA TYR A 755 3.85 -29.86 -12.46
C TYR A 755 4.59 -31.09 -12.94
N VAL A 756 5.92 -31.07 -12.95
CA VAL A 756 6.72 -32.17 -13.48
C VAL A 756 7.45 -32.91 -12.36
N PHE A 757 7.30 -34.23 -12.32
CA PHE A 757 7.87 -35.10 -11.29
C PHE A 757 8.70 -36.25 -11.89
N ASN A 758 9.95 -36.40 -11.44
CA ASN A 758 10.82 -37.55 -11.70
C ASN A 758 11.00 -38.39 -10.43
N ARG A 759 11.80 -39.45 -10.54
CA ARG A 759 12.09 -40.34 -9.40
C ARG A 759 13.27 -39.85 -8.59
N GLY A 760 13.17 -39.98 -7.28
CA GLY A 760 14.20 -39.60 -6.31
C GLY A 760 14.23 -38.10 -6.00
N GLU A 761 13.14 -37.41 -6.30
CA GLU A 761 12.98 -35.95 -6.13
C GLU A 761 12.56 -35.58 -4.71
N GLY A 762 11.90 -36.46 -3.95
CA GLY A 762 11.59 -36.20 -2.54
C GLY A 762 10.10 -36.04 -2.27
N HIS A 763 9.72 -35.13 -1.38
CA HIS A 763 8.33 -34.94 -0.95
C HIS A 763 7.78 -33.54 -1.26
N ASP A 764 7.06 -33.43 -2.36
CA ASP A 764 6.58 -32.13 -2.85
C ASP A 764 5.13 -31.88 -2.47
N THR A 765 4.79 -30.62 -2.23
CA THR A 765 3.44 -30.17 -1.93
C THR A 765 2.95 -29.20 -2.99
N ILE A 766 1.81 -29.49 -3.63
CA ILE A 766 1.18 -28.61 -4.62
C ILE A 766 0.02 -27.84 -3.97
N PHE A 767 0.03 -26.52 -4.14
CA PHE A 767 -1.03 -25.58 -3.77
C PHE A 767 -1.60 -24.90 -5.02
N ASP A 768 -2.71 -25.43 -5.55
CA ASP A 768 -3.31 -24.88 -6.76
C ASP A 768 -4.83 -25.08 -6.82
N HIS A 769 -5.50 -24.05 -7.30
CA HIS A 769 -6.80 -23.57 -6.88
C HIS A 769 -7.64 -23.08 -8.06
N HIS A 770 -7.11 -23.08 -9.28
CA HIS A 770 -7.80 -22.58 -10.48
C HIS A 770 -7.59 -23.50 -11.68
N SER A 771 -8.26 -23.19 -12.81
CA SER A 771 -7.98 -23.71 -14.16
C SER A 771 -7.97 -25.27 -14.36
N THR A 772 -7.25 -25.77 -15.37
CA THR A 772 -7.18 -27.17 -15.81
C THR A 772 -5.71 -27.61 -15.80
N ASN A 773 -5.20 -28.01 -14.63
CA ASN A 773 -3.78 -28.28 -14.43
C ASN A 773 -3.41 -29.74 -14.68
N ALA A 774 -2.11 -30.00 -14.81
CA ALA A 774 -1.58 -31.32 -15.11
C ALA A 774 -0.36 -31.70 -14.27
N ASN A 775 -0.37 -32.94 -13.78
CA ASN A 775 0.80 -33.57 -13.19
C ASN A 775 1.46 -34.46 -14.25
N GLN A 776 2.66 -34.08 -14.68
CA GLN A 776 3.46 -34.78 -15.69
C GLN A 776 4.52 -35.64 -15.01
N PHE A 777 4.44 -36.95 -15.18
CA PHE A 777 5.43 -37.88 -14.67
C PHE A 777 6.54 -38.11 -15.70
N GLY A 778 7.78 -38.10 -15.21
CA GLY A 778 8.99 -38.30 -15.99
C GLY A 778 9.12 -39.71 -16.59
N ALA A 779 10.03 -39.83 -17.56
CA ALA A 779 10.21 -41.05 -18.33
C ALA A 779 10.52 -42.25 -17.42
N GLY A 780 9.77 -43.34 -17.60
CA GLY A 780 9.94 -44.57 -16.83
C GLY A 780 9.19 -44.61 -15.49
N ILE A 781 8.40 -43.59 -15.13
CA ILE A 781 7.36 -43.70 -14.09
C ILE A 781 6.08 -44.23 -14.76
N SER A 782 5.56 -45.35 -14.26
CA SER A 782 4.30 -45.95 -14.72
C SER A 782 3.24 -45.89 -13.63
N LEU A 783 1.98 -46.08 -13.99
CA LEU A 783 0.88 -46.23 -13.04
C LEU A 783 1.14 -47.32 -12.00
N SER A 784 1.86 -48.38 -12.38
CA SER A 784 2.16 -49.50 -11.46
C SER A 784 3.13 -49.13 -10.34
N ASP A 785 3.83 -48.01 -10.48
CA ASP A 785 4.74 -47.45 -9.50
C ASP A 785 4.04 -46.54 -8.49
N LEU A 786 2.80 -46.13 -8.77
CA LEU A 786 2.07 -45.24 -7.89
C LEU A 786 1.28 -45.99 -6.82
N SER A 787 1.12 -45.35 -5.67
CA SER A 787 0.03 -45.62 -4.74
C SER A 787 -0.60 -44.30 -4.31
N LEU A 788 -1.92 -44.26 -4.23
CA LEU A 788 -2.67 -43.09 -3.83
C LEU A 788 -3.30 -43.35 -2.46
N GLU A 789 -3.07 -42.44 -1.52
CA GLU A 789 -3.79 -42.35 -0.26
C GLU A 789 -4.65 -41.08 -0.26
N THR A 790 -5.89 -41.23 0.20
CA THR A 790 -6.85 -40.12 0.30
C THR A 790 -7.14 -39.85 1.77
N VAL A 791 -6.83 -38.64 2.23
CA VAL A 791 -7.09 -38.21 3.61
C VAL A 791 -8.27 -37.23 3.59
N ASN A 792 -9.40 -37.65 4.17
CA ASN A 792 -10.58 -36.80 4.29
C ASN A 792 -10.55 -36.07 5.64
N GLU A 793 -10.47 -34.75 5.60
CA GLU A 793 -10.42 -33.88 6.77
C GLU A 793 -11.70 -33.03 6.89
N LYS A 794 -11.78 -32.16 7.89
CA LYS A 794 -13.01 -31.37 8.13
C LYS A 794 -13.21 -30.23 7.13
N ASP A 795 -12.14 -29.85 6.46
CA ASP A 795 -11.93 -28.71 5.57
C ASP A 795 -11.64 -29.12 4.12
N GLY A 796 -11.39 -30.41 3.83
CA GLY A 796 -11.26 -30.88 2.44
C GLY A 796 -10.79 -32.33 2.30
N THR A 797 -10.27 -32.64 1.11
CA THR A 797 -9.60 -33.92 0.79
C THR A 797 -8.19 -33.64 0.28
N THR A 798 -7.19 -34.36 0.82
CA THR A 798 -5.82 -34.37 0.32
C THR A 798 -5.53 -35.68 -0.36
N TRP A 799 -4.79 -35.57 -1.46
CA TRP A 799 -4.27 -36.70 -2.20
C TRP A 799 -2.77 -36.81 -1.99
N ASN A 800 -2.38 -37.95 -1.42
CA ASN A 800 -0.99 -38.33 -1.25
C ASN A 800 -0.66 -39.38 -2.31
N ILE A 801 0.06 -38.98 -3.35
CA ILE A 801 0.52 -39.86 -4.42
C ILE A 801 1.96 -40.24 -4.12
N THR A 802 2.17 -41.49 -3.69
CA THR A 802 3.50 -42.03 -3.49
C THR A 802 4.01 -42.64 -4.79
N ILE A 803 5.20 -42.22 -5.23
CA ILE A 803 5.94 -42.86 -6.32
C ILE A 803 6.92 -43.85 -5.68
N ARG A 804 6.77 -45.14 -5.99
CA ARG A 804 7.70 -46.16 -5.47
C ARG A 804 9.08 -45.94 -6.08
N GLY A 805 10.05 -45.56 -5.27
CA GLY A 805 11.43 -45.43 -5.72
C GLY A 805 12.26 -46.68 -5.49
N GLU A 806 13.55 -46.58 -5.78
CA GLU A 806 14.53 -47.66 -5.59
C GLU A 806 15.09 -47.62 -4.15
N ASN A 807 15.48 -48.77 -3.60
CA ASN A 807 16.11 -48.88 -2.27
C ASN A 807 15.28 -48.36 -1.07
N ASN A 808 13.95 -48.43 -1.12
CA ASN A 808 13.01 -47.95 -0.08
C ASN A 808 13.00 -46.42 0.13
N HIS A 809 13.51 -45.64 -0.83
CA HIS A 809 13.26 -44.21 -0.89
C HIS A 809 12.09 -44.01 -1.84
N ASN A 810 10.91 -43.70 -1.32
CA ASN A 810 9.76 -43.34 -2.13
C ASN A 810 9.68 -41.82 -2.22
N ASP A 811 9.21 -41.33 -3.36
CA ASP A 811 8.84 -39.93 -3.50
C ASP A 811 7.36 -39.78 -3.14
N LEU A 812 6.97 -38.59 -2.70
CA LEU A 812 5.61 -38.28 -2.30
C LEU A 812 5.20 -36.97 -2.95
N ILE A 813 4.03 -36.96 -3.57
CA ILE A 813 3.37 -35.74 -3.99
C ILE A 813 2.14 -35.59 -3.09
N THR A 814 2.11 -34.52 -2.31
CA THR A 814 0.96 -34.11 -1.53
C THR A 814 0.24 -33.00 -2.29
N ILE A 815 -1.05 -33.19 -2.53
CA ILE A 815 -1.93 -32.16 -3.11
C ILE A 815 -2.87 -31.73 -1.99
N ASP A 816 -2.61 -30.54 -1.41
CA ASP A 816 -3.09 -30.15 -0.06
C ASP A 816 -4.53 -29.60 0.03
N HIS A 817 -5.08 -29.67 1.25
CA HIS A 817 -6.45 -29.40 1.71
C HIS A 817 -6.84 -27.91 1.69
N GLN A 818 -7.42 -27.42 0.59
CA GLN A 818 -8.63 -26.55 0.64
C GLN A 818 -9.36 -26.34 -0.71
N TYR A 819 -9.08 -27.15 -1.74
CA TYR A 819 -9.67 -26.97 -3.08
C TYR A 819 -10.24 -28.25 -3.67
N ALA A 820 -11.16 -28.87 -2.92
CA ALA A 820 -12.29 -29.55 -3.55
C ALA A 820 -13.39 -28.54 -3.95
N ASP A 821 -13.02 -27.28 -4.25
CA ASP A 821 -13.79 -26.52 -5.21
C ASP A 821 -13.57 -27.19 -6.56
N ILE A 822 -14.48 -28.11 -6.81
CA ILE A 822 -14.95 -28.31 -8.13
C ILE A 822 -15.29 -26.93 -8.72
N HIS A 823 -14.40 -26.35 -9.51
CA HIS A 823 -14.73 -25.12 -10.21
C HIS A 823 -15.73 -25.47 -11.30
N THR A 824 -16.72 -24.60 -11.43
CA THR A 824 -17.59 -24.64 -12.60
C THR A 824 -16.91 -23.88 -13.71
N ASP A 825 -16.60 -24.56 -14.81
CA ASP A 825 -16.23 -23.87 -16.04
C ASP A 825 -17.32 -22.87 -16.46
N VAL A 826 -17.06 -22.08 -17.50
CA VAL A 826 -18.03 -21.12 -18.07
C VAL A 826 -19.37 -21.76 -18.50
N GLN A 827 -19.47 -23.09 -18.50
CA GLN A 827 -20.65 -23.89 -18.84
C GLN A 827 -21.31 -24.54 -17.59
N GLY A 828 -20.79 -24.33 -16.38
CA GLY A 828 -21.31 -24.90 -15.15
C GLY A 828 -20.82 -26.33 -14.86
N GLN A 829 -19.81 -26.83 -15.59
CA GLN A 829 -19.28 -28.18 -15.39
C GLN A 829 -18.25 -28.19 -14.28
N LYS A 830 -18.41 -29.18 -13.42
CA LYS A 830 -17.57 -29.50 -12.28
C LYS A 830 -16.18 -30.04 -12.70
N ILE A 831 -15.09 -29.33 -12.42
CA ILE A 831 -13.71 -29.72 -12.77
C ILE A 831 -12.78 -29.65 -11.52
N PRO A 832 -11.94 -30.67 -11.24
CA PRO A 832 -10.88 -30.58 -10.22
C PRO A 832 -9.74 -29.66 -10.68
N SER A 833 -9.04 -28.98 -9.76
CA SER A 833 -7.87 -28.13 -10.07
C SER A 833 -6.79 -28.89 -10.85
N VAL A 834 -6.40 -30.07 -10.37
CA VAL A 834 -5.59 -31.02 -11.17
C VAL A 834 -6.50 -31.92 -12.00
N SER A 835 -6.50 -31.68 -13.31
CA SER A 835 -7.40 -32.34 -14.27
C SER A 835 -6.77 -33.54 -14.99
N GLU A 836 -5.43 -33.54 -15.12
CA GLU A 836 -4.68 -34.51 -15.92
C GLU A 836 -3.48 -35.08 -15.14
N PHE A 837 -3.32 -36.39 -15.19
CA PHE A 837 -2.12 -37.12 -14.78
C PHE A 837 -1.52 -37.73 -16.04
N ARG A 838 -0.38 -37.21 -16.48
CA ARG A 838 0.26 -37.53 -17.77
C ARG A 838 1.45 -38.46 -17.56
N PHE A 839 1.44 -39.60 -18.25
CA PHE A 839 2.52 -40.60 -18.27
C PHE A 839 2.89 -40.92 -19.72
N ASP A 840 4.04 -41.57 -19.93
CA ASP A 840 4.42 -42.15 -21.24
C ASP A 840 3.35 -43.12 -21.79
N GLU A 841 2.61 -43.79 -20.91
CA GLU A 841 1.57 -44.76 -21.26
C GLU A 841 0.18 -44.15 -21.48
N GLY A 842 -0.01 -42.86 -21.19
CA GLY A 842 -1.25 -42.12 -21.46
C GLY A 842 -1.56 -41.03 -20.43
N THR A 843 -2.64 -40.30 -20.69
CA THR A 843 -3.20 -39.29 -19.77
C THR A 843 -4.45 -39.83 -19.08
N PHE A 844 -4.52 -39.65 -17.77
CA PHE A 844 -5.60 -40.12 -16.91
C PHE A 844 -6.15 -38.96 -16.08
N ASN A 845 -7.43 -39.00 -15.73
CA ASN A 845 -7.99 -38.12 -14.69
C ASN A 845 -8.00 -38.80 -13.32
N ILE A 846 -8.32 -38.06 -12.26
CA ILE A 846 -8.30 -38.59 -10.89
C ILE A 846 -9.23 -39.80 -10.69
N ASP A 847 -10.42 -39.80 -11.32
CA ASP A 847 -11.37 -40.91 -11.22
C ASP A 847 -10.82 -42.19 -11.86
N GLN A 848 -10.14 -42.06 -13.00
CA GLN A 848 -9.46 -43.16 -13.67
C GLN A 848 -8.28 -43.66 -12.83
N LEU A 849 -7.50 -42.74 -12.25
CA LEU A 849 -6.38 -43.07 -11.39
C LEU A 849 -6.83 -43.86 -10.16
N MET A 850 -7.85 -43.37 -9.45
CA MET A 850 -8.47 -44.07 -8.31
C MET A 850 -9.00 -45.46 -8.70
N HIS A 851 -9.63 -45.59 -9.86
CA HIS A 851 -10.14 -46.88 -10.33
C HIS A 851 -9.01 -47.89 -10.60
N ILE A 852 -7.87 -47.44 -11.12
CA ILE A 852 -6.75 -48.29 -11.50
C ILE A 852 -5.92 -48.70 -10.27
N LEU A 853 -5.69 -47.78 -9.32
CA LEU A 853 -4.78 -48.00 -8.19
C LEU A 853 -5.41 -48.78 -7.03
N GLY A 854 -6.74 -48.90 -6.98
CA GLY A 854 -7.48 -49.68 -5.98
C GLY A 854 -7.77 -48.88 -4.72
#